data_AF-A0A2N6VKY3-F1
#
_entry.id   AF-A0A2N6VKY3-F1
#
_cell.length_a   1.000
_cell.length_b   1.000
_cell.length_c   1.000
_cell.angle_alpha   90.00
_cell.angle_beta   90.00
_cell.angle_gamma   90.00
#
_symmetry.space_group_name_H-M   'P 1'
#
loop_
_entity.id
_entity.type
_entity.pdbx_description
1 polymer ?
#
loop_
_entity_poly.entity_id
_entity_poly.type
_entity_poly.pdbx_seq_one_letter_code
_entity_poly.pdbx_strand_id
1 'polypeptide(L)'
;MQLPVYRSVLAGIAALAVAMGPTAAHAASVPSPTAAADSATPSADVVSLDLYNLTDVHGHIEQKTDDDGNIVEAGAASMKCYLDRARTTNPNSTFTLLGDNIGASTFTSGILHDNPTVDALSALNPAASTIGNHELDDGQDVFRARTKGATVNGVSYSKFGFPYLAANVSGSLDDVLGDHKIVTTAAGVRVAFIGGIAQDVPYKLSPGTTAGMKFADPAEVTNKQAQKLKESGKADVVVAMIDDDAANTYPKMGKYVDALMGGDTHVPYKFENVKGSQGNTLVATASGSYMDNLSKVSVQFDTKTKKVLSSDVELIPAAKVAECGEDASVAQMVATAKKKADKEGEKPVAQGYKQGFARGVFAANDKENPVPGSNRGIESTLGDMVADSMKDTVLTKDGSKVDIGIINAGGLREDLRPRKDGSISYRQVFDVAPFGNELGYVTVSGADFKKALEQQWKTDLNSQNSRPLLKLGLSSNVRYTYDPSAKYGERITSVYVNDEPLDLKRKYTIGSVTFLLEGGDSFDALTAGKNLVNMGNLDRDQLAKYLGEKVREPRAQKSSVGVTVGAPNKQGDIPVDMRGLSFSEGPGVTKNVTVTIGDVERKADVNNSLVEPKANTTDSIITTDGAGQAQVSFKKEEVCGTRTGRQEFSVAVATDFGTSVSPDQLKTEIDCGAETQPRPTDNGDSRDDDKDGSDAGPSETPGDEPSDDQSSDAPAHAEKDSGDMPRTGANIVQSATVALILISMGVVTVAWTRRTRK
;
A
#
# COMPACT_ATOMS: atom_id res chain seq x y z
N MET A 1 14.11 50.21 5.43
CA MET A 1 14.49 51.58 5.83
C MET A 1 13.81 51.85 7.17
N GLN A 2 14.59 52.31 8.17
CA GLN A 2 14.28 52.70 9.56
C GLN A 2 14.03 51.60 10.64
N LEU A 3 14.90 51.67 11.67
CA LEU A 3 14.91 51.05 13.01
C LEU A 3 14.19 51.95 14.05
N PRO A 4 13.92 51.46 15.28
CA PRO A 4 14.73 51.88 16.45
C PRO A 4 15.00 50.73 17.48
N VAL A 5 16.22 50.50 18.01
CA VAL A 5 16.98 51.08 19.16
C VAL A 5 16.33 50.91 20.57
N TYR A 6 16.97 50.13 21.49
CA TYR A 6 17.69 50.63 22.69
C TYR A 6 18.38 49.52 23.54
N ARG A 7 19.57 49.87 24.04
CA ARG A 7 20.52 49.13 24.91
C ARG A 7 20.18 49.24 26.41
N SER A 8 20.70 48.30 27.22
CA SER A 8 21.47 48.48 28.49
C SER A 8 21.63 47.11 29.21
N VAL A 9 22.54 46.82 30.15
CA VAL A 9 24.01 46.85 30.28
C VAL A 9 24.35 46.17 31.64
N LEU A 10 25.38 45.31 31.66
CA LEU A 10 26.31 44.89 32.76
C LEU A 10 25.85 44.12 34.04
N ALA A 11 26.36 42.88 34.14
CA ALA A 11 27.37 42.32 35.07
C ALA A 11 27.25 42.42 36.62
N GLY A 12 27.59 41.30 37.29
CA GLY A 12 28.05 41.26 38.68
C GLY A 12 28.25 39.84 39.25
N ILE A 13 29.51 39.42 39.38
CA ILE A 13 30.00 38.18 40.02
C ILE A 13 30.09 38.37 41.55
N ALA A 14 29.80 37.34 42.35
CA ALA A 14 30.52 37.10 43.62
C ALA A 14 30.39 35.64 44.10
N ALA A 15 31.53 34.96 44.23
CA ALA A 15 31.70 33.70 44.91
C ALA A 15 31.96 33.94 46.41
N LEU A 16 31.50 33.04 47.30
CA LEU A 16 32.09 32.88 48.62
C LEU A 16 31.96 31.42 49.08
N ALA A 17 33.11 30.77 49.24
CA ALA A 17 33.26 29.48 49.90
C ALA A 17 33.38 29.71 51.41
N VAL A 18 32.75 28.86 52.23
CA VAL A 18 33.06 28.71 53.65
C VAL A 18 33.12 27.24 54.02
N ALA A 19 34.19 26.92 54.76
CA ALA A 19 34.69 25.61 55.12
C ALA A 19 33.85 24.88 56.20
N MET A 20 33.97 23.55 56.19
CA MET A 20 33.47 22.63 57.19
C MET A 20 34.30 22.64 58.48
N GLY A 21 33.64 22.38 59.61
CA GLY A 21 34.23 21.92 60.86
C GLY A 21 33.18 21.27 61.78
N PRO A 22 33.50 20.21 62.54
CA PRO A 22 32.56 19.14 62.89
C PRO A 22 32.04 19.22 64.34
N THR A 23 30.95 18.53 64.66
CA THR A 23 30.74 17.86 65.97
C THR A 23 29.46 17.01 65.99
N ALA A 24 29.49 16.01 66.86
CA ALA A 24 28.70 14.79 66.85
C ALA A 24 27.39 14.85 67.67
N ALA A 25 26.64 13.75 67.54
CA ALA A 25 25.99 12.97 68.61
C ALA A 25 24.50 13.18 68.96
N HIS A 26 23.76 12.06 68.74
CA HIS A 26 22.73 11.43 69.59
C HIS A 26 21.36 12.14 69.76
N ALA A 27 20.20 11.49 69.88
CA ALA A 27 19.68 10.12 69.69
C ALA A 27 18.15 10.15 70.03
N ALA A 28 17.44 9.04 69.75
CA ALA A 28 16.09 8.64 70.21
C ALA A 28 14.87 9.21 69.43
N SER A 29 14.24 8.47 68.50
CA SER A 29 13.24 7.37 68.63
C SER A 29 11.82 7.89 68.93
N VAL A 30 10.73 7.56 68.23
CA VAL A 30 9.97 6.30 67.98
C VAL A 30 8.74 6.69 67.07
N PRO A 31 7.89 5.82 66.43
CA PRO A 31 8.02 4.46 65.87
C PRO A 31 7.71 4.37 64.34
N SER A 32 8.15 3.29 63.70
CA SER A 32 7.71 2.88 62.36
C SER A 32 6.34 2.16 62.39
N PRO A 33 5.46 2.39 61.41
CA PRO A 33 4.47 1.41 60.99
C PRO A 33 5.06 0.54 59.87
N THR A 34 5.08 -0.76 60.10
CA THR A 34 5.36 -1.80 59.10
C THR A 34 4.33 -1.74 57.97
N ALA A 35 4.80 -1.50 56.75
CA ALA A 35 4.11 -1.91 55.53
C ALA A 35 5.08 -2.78 54.75
N ALA A 36 4.78 -4.08 54.72
CA ALA A 36 5.41 -5.04 53.85
C ALA A 36 5.16 -4.63 52.39
N ALA A 37 6.21 -4.19 51.71
CA ALA A 37 6.30 -4.30 50.27
C ALA A 37 7.23 -5.48 50.02
N ASP A 38 6.64 -6.59 49.59
CA ASP A 38 7.34 -7.77 49.12
C ASP A 38 8.02 -7.39 47.81
N SER A 39 9.20 -6.78 47.91
CA SER A 39 10.10 -6.57 46.78
C SER A 39 10.69 -7.93 46.44
N ALA A 40 9.95 -8.74 45.68
CA ALA A 40 10.43 -9.97 45.10
C ALA A 40 11.71 -9.65 44.31
N THR A 41 12.85 -10.01 44.89
CA THR A 41 14.13 -10.02 44.20
C THR A 41 13.97 -11.01 43.03
N PRO A 42 14.35 -10.67 41.78
CA PRO A 42 14.28 -11.63 40.69
C PRO A 42 14.98 -12.92 41.11
N SER A 43 14.24 -14.02 41.11
CA SER A 43 14.81 -15.35 41.38
C SER A 43 15.98 -15.57 40.42
N ALA A 44 17.08 -16.14 40.92
CA ALA A 44 18.25 -16.49 40.10
C ALA A 44 17.92 -17.43 38.92
N ASP A 45 16.72 -18.03 38.92
CA ASP A 45 16.22 -18.95 37.90
C ASP A 45 15.53 -18.24 36.71
N VAL A 46 15.22 -16.93 36.80
CA VAL A 46 14.55 -16.17 35.72
C VAL A 46 15.56 -15.35 34.93
N VAL A 47 15.58 -15.54 33.61
CA VAL A 47 16.48 -14.82 32.69
C VAL A 47 15.68 -14.00 31.68
N SER A 48 16.20 -12.82 31.33
CA SER A 48 15.68 -11.99 30.23
C SER A 48 16.37 -12.36 28.92
N LEU A 49 15.59 -12.66 27.89
CA LEU A 49 16.07 -12.82 26.52
C LEU A 49 15.66 -11.58 25.72
N ASP A 50 16.61 -10.95 25.04
CA ASP A 50 16.35 -9.77 24.21
C ASP A 50 16.52 -10.16 22.73
N LEU A 51 15.41 -10.27 22.01
CA LEU A 51 15.39 -10.77 20.63
C LEU A 51 15.13 -9.60 19.69
N TYR A 52 16.17 -9.16 18.99
CA TYR A 52 16.15 -8.02 18.09
C TYR A 52 15.88 -8.46 16.64
N ASN A 53 15.17 -7.62 15.90
CA ASN A 53 14.82 -7.88 14.50
C ASN A 53 14.73 -6.61 13.65
N LEU A 54 15.17 -6.73 12.39
CA LEU A 54 14.90 -5.79 11.31
C LEU A 54 14.22 -6.52 10.15
N THR A 55 13.30 -5.83 9.48
CA THR A 55 12.61 -6.25 8.26
C THR A 55 12.72 -5.15 7.20
N ASP A 56 12.53 -5.50 5.93
CA ASP A 56 12.34 -4.55 4.81
C ASP A 56 13.45 -3.49 4.71
N VAL A 57 14.71 -3.92 4.81
CA VAL A 57 15.86 -3.00 4.74
C VAL A 57 15.99 -2.38 3.35
N HIS A 58 15.67 -3.10 2.26
CA HIS A 58 15.74 -2.61 0.87
C HIS A 58 17.03 -1.84 0.54
N GLY A 59 18.16 -2.37 1.02
CA GLY A 59 19.46 -1.75 0.81
C GLY A 59 19.64 -0.34 1.41
N HIS A 60 18.79 0.10 2.34
CA HIS A 60 18.98 1.32 3.13
C HIS A 60 20.09 1.13 4.17
N ILE A 61 21.34 1.22 3.71
CA ILE A 61 22.53 1.07 4.57
C ILE A 61 23.08 2.40 5.08
N GLU A 62 22.66 3.52 4.48
CA GLU A 62 23.03 4.88 4.89
C GLU A 62 22.12 5.39 6.01
N GLN A 63 22.63 6.29 6.85
CA GLN A 63 21.80 7.04 7.80
C GLN A 63 21.07 8.17 7.04
N LYS A 64 19.79 8.38 7.33
CA LYS A 64 18.98 9.43 6.71
C LYS A 64 18.35 10.35 7.75
N THR A 65 18.27 11.63 7.42
CA THR A 65 17.54 12.64 8.18
C THR A 65 16.36 13.20 7.39
N ASP A 66 15.31 13.61 8.09
CA ASP A 66 14.26 14.45 7.52
C ASP A 66 14.73 15.91 7.34
N ASP A 67 13.83 16.78 6.84
CA ASP A 67 14.10 18.20 6.61
C ASP A 67 14.36 18.99 7.91
N ASP A 68 13.87 18.50 9.05
CA ASP A 68 14.08 19.09 10.37
C ASP A 68 15.41 18.60 11.02
N GLY A 69 16.13 17.71 10.34
CA GLY A 69 17.39 17.13 10.80
C GLY A 69 17.23 15.97 11.78
N ASN A 70 16.02 15.44 11.97
CA ASN A 70 15.80 14.25 12.78
C ASN A 70 16.24 13.01 12.01
N ILE A 71 16.91 12.08 12.68
CA ILE A 71 17.30 10.79 12.10
C ILE A 71 16.06 9.92 11.94
N VAL A 72 15.71 9.63 10.69
CA VAL A 72 14.55 8.81 10.31
C VAL A 72 14.93 7.40 9.86
N GLU A 73 16.18 7.17 9.46
CA GLU A 73 16.75 5.85 9.18
C GLU A 73 18.13 5.79 9.84
N ALA A 74 18.40 4.78 10.68
CA ALA A 74 19.63 4.77 11.47
C ALA A 74 20.88 4.45 10.66
N GLY A 75 20.72 3.71 9.55
CA GLY A 75 21.82 3.14 8.78
C GLY A 75 22.54 1.98 9.47
N ALA A 76 23.25 1.19 8.67
CA ALA A 76 23.86 -0.05 9.15
C ALA A 76 24.97 0.18 10.19
N ALA A 77 25.71 1.29 10.09
CA ALA A 77 26.81 1.58 11.00
C ALA A 77 26.33 1.89 12.44
N SER A 78 25.24 2.64 12.58
CA SER A 78 24.61 2.91 13.88
C SER A 78 23.94 1.66 14.45
N MET A 79 23.26 0.88 13.60
CA MET A 79 22.68 -0.41 14.00
C MET A 79 23.75 -1.35 14.57
N LYS A 80 24.92 -1.43 13.94
CA LYS A 80 26.05 -2.24 14.42
C LYS A 80 26.51 -1.81 15.82
N CYS A 81 26.71 -0.52 16.05
CA CYS A 81 27.08 0.00 17.36
C CYS A 81 26.05 -0.40 18.42
N TYR A 82 24.77 -0.16 18.13
CA TYR A 82 23.69 -0.42 19.07
C TYR A 82 23.58 -1.90 19.42
N LEU A 83 23.59 -2.79 18.41
CA LEU A 83 23.48 -4.23 18.60
C LEU A 83 24.65 -4.82 19.39
N ASP A 84 25.88 -4.35 19.18
CA ASP A 84 27.04 -4.78 19.97
C ASP A 84 26.92 -4.34 21.44
N ARG A 85 26.45 -3.11 21.68
CA ARG A 85 26.20 -2.61 23.03
C ARG A 85 25.07 -3.37 23.71
N ALA A 86 24.00 -3.67 22.99
CA ALA A 86 22.88 -4.46 23.47
C ALA A 86 23.34 -5.88 23.88
N ARG A 87 24.15 -6.54 23.04
CA ARG A 87 24.72 -7.86 23.31
C ARG A 87 25.67 -7.86 24.52
N THR A 88 26.42 -6.78 24.73
CA THR A 88 27.26 -6.62 25.92
C THR A 88 26.44 -6.39 27.19
N THR A 89 25.32 -5.66 27.06
CA THR A 89 24.42 -5.34 28.19
C THR A 89 23.62 -6.57 28.62
N ASN A 90 23.07 -7.32 27.67
CA ASN A 90 22.43 -8.61 27.91
C ASN A 90 23.06 -9.69 27.01
N PRO A 91 23.89 -10.60 27.55
CA PRO A 91 24.52 -11.67 26.77
C PRO A 91 23.52 -12.74 26.29
N ASN A 92 22.25 -12.70 26.72
CA ASN A 92 21.17 -13.52 26.18
C ASN A 92 20.47 -12.87 24.98
N SER A 93 21.07 -11.84 24.38
CA SER A 93 20.52 -11.16 23.22
C SER A 93 20.78 -11.92 21.92
N THR A 94 19.79 -11.94 21.03
CA THR A 94 19.95 -12.46 19.65
C THR A 94 19.45 -11.41 18.66
N PHE A 95 20.08 -11.30 17.50
CA PHE A 95 19.65 -10.44 16.40
C PHE A 95 19.30 -11.29 15.19
N THR A 96 18.23 -10.94 14.48
CA THR A 96 17.75 -11.60 13.27
C THR A 96 17.33 -10.58 12.23
N LEU A 97 17.27 -11.00 10.97
CA LEU A 97 16.67 -10.23 9.88
C LEU A 97 15.39 -10.93 9.42
N LEU A 98 14.50 -10.23 8.74
CA LEU A 98 13.23 -10.80 8.28
C LEU A 98 12.95 -10.30 6.87
N GLY A 99 13.52 -10.97 5.87
CA GLY A 99 13.24 -10.73 4.46
C GLY A 99 13.52 -9.31 3.95
N ASP A 100 13.38 -9.14 2.64
CA ASP A 100 13.39 -7.86 1.93
C ASP A 100 14.58 -6.98 2.32
N ASN A 101 15.73 -7.62 2.53
CA ASN A 101 16.97 -6.96 2.91
C ASN A 101 17.65 -6.31 1.70
N ILE A 102 17.53 -6.97 0.55
CA ILE A 102 18.05 -6.62 -0.77
C ILE A 102 16.88 -6.56 -1.76
N GLY A 103 17.11 -6.09 -2.98
CA GLY A 103 16.05 -5.90 -3.96
C GLY A 103 15.16 -4.70 -3.62
N ALA A 104 14.49 -4.16 -4.64
CA ALA A 104 13.85 -2.83 -4.61
C ALA A 104 14.75 -1.71 -4.01
N SER A 105 16.07 -1.90 -4.10
CA SER A 105 17.01 -1.19 -3.24
C SER A 105 17.18 0.27 -3.60
N THR A 106 17.60 1.07 -2.62
CA THR A 106 18.13 2.42 -2.90
C THR A 106 19.24 2.38 -3.94
N PHE A 107 19.40 3.47 -4.69
CA PHE A 107 20.44 3.59 -5.71
C PHE A 107 21.83 3.16 -5.23
N THR A 108 22.23 3.58 -4.02
CA THR A 108 23.55 3.27 -3.43
C THR A 108 23.85 1.78 -3.41
N SER A 109 22.83 0.96 -3.16
CA SER A 109 22.95 -0.48 -3.04
C SER A 109 22.61 -1.19 -4.35
N GLY A 110 21.49 -0.81 -4.98
CA GLY A 110 20.99 -1.46 -6.19
C GLY A 110 21.93 -1.32 -7.39
N ILE A 111 22.57 -0.17 -7.61
CA ILE A 111 23.53 0.00 -8.72
C ILE A 111 24.79 -0.86 -8.56
N LEU A 112 25.04 -1.34 -7.34
CA LEU A 112 26.16 -2.22 -7.00
C LEU A 112 25.70 -3.66 -6.73
N HIS A 113 24.53 -4.03 -7.26
CA HIS A 113 23.92 -5.35 -7.12
C HIS A 113 23.81 -5.79 -5.65
N ASP A 114 23.45 -4.88 -4.74
CA ASP A 114 23.26 -5.12 -3.31
C ASP A 114 24.44 -5.79 -2.56
N ASN A 115 25.61 -5.89 -3.19
CA ASN A 115 26.82 -6.39 -2.54
C ASN A 115 27.16 -5.57 -1.28
N PRO A 116 27.10 -4.22 -1.31
CA PRO A 116 27.28 -3.43 -0.10
C PRO A 116 26.30 -3.77 1.02
N THR A 117 25.04 -4.04 0.68
CA THR A 117 24.00 -4.39 1.66
C THR A 117 24.28 -5.74 2.28
N VAL A 118 24.61 -6.75 1.47
CA VAL A 118 24.99 -8.07 1.97
C VAL A 118 26.20 -7.98 2.90
N ASP A 119 27.22 -7.21 2.53
CA ASP A 119 28.43 -7.02 3.35
C ASP A 119 28.11 -6.31 4.68
N ALA A 120 27.37 -5.21 4.63
CA ALA A 120 27.01 -4.41 5.81
C ALA A 120 26.12 -5.19 6.78
N LEU A 121 25.08 -5.87 6.28
CA LEU A 121 24.18 -6.68 7.10
C LEU A 121 24.87 -7.92 7.68
N SER A 122 25.78 -8.54 6.93
CA SER A 122 26.60 -9.64 7.44
C SER A 122 27.46 -9.18 8.62
N ALA A 123 27.98 -7.95 8.59
CA ALA A 123 28.77 -7.38 9.68
C ALA A 123 27.94 -7.11 10.96
N LEU A 124 26.61 -7.05 10.88
CA LEU A 124 25.71 -6.97 12.04
C LEU A 124 25.62 -8.29 12.82
N ASN A 125 26.13 -9.38 12.25
CA ASN A 125 26.11 -10.74 12.81
C ASN A 125 24.68 -11.22 13.20
N PRO A 126 23.70 -11.21 12.27
CA PRO A 126 22.40 -11.82 12.51
C PRO A 126 22.53 -13.34 12.62
N ALA A 127 21.69 -13.96 13.45
CA ALA A 127 21.65 -15.41 13.61
C ALA A 127 21.07 -16.13 12.38
N ALA A 128 20.12 -15.49 11.71
CA ALA A 128 19.47 -15.91 10.48
C ALA A 128 18.66 -14.74 9.88
N SER A 129 18.24 -14.90 8.63
CA SER A 129 17.17 -14.12 8.02
C SER A 129 16.06 -15.05 7.54
N THR A 130 14.81 -14.60 7.49
CA THR A 130 13.86 -15.20 6.52
C THR A 130 14.19 -14.75 5.11
N ILE A 131 13.73 -15.52 4.12
CA ILE A 131 13.58 -14.99 2.77
C ILE A 131 12.35 -14.07 2.73
N GLY A 132 12.44 -12.96 2.02
CA GLY A 132 11.34 -12.15 1.54
C GLY A 132 11.23 -12.19 0.03
N ASN A 133 10.23 -11.51 -0.55
CA ASN A 133 10.06 -11.55 -2.01
C ASN A 133 11.29 -10.95 -2.73
N HIS A 134 11.81 -9.82 -2.25
CA HIS A 134 12.84 -9.07 -2.94
C HIS A 134 14.24 -9.72 -2.89
N GLU A 135 14.45 -10.74 -2.05
CA GLU A 135 15.65 -11.61 -2.14
C GLU A 135 15.78 -12.33 -3.50
N LEU A 136 14.69 -12.45 -4.25
CA LEU A 136 14.63 -13.14 -5.53
C LEU A 136 14.61 -12.20 -6.74
N ASP A 137 14.74 -10.89 -6.58
CA ASP A 137 14.68 -9.90 -7.69
C ASP A 137 15.69 -10.21 -8.80
N ASP A 138 16.95 -10.51 -8.43
CA ASP A 138 18.02 -10.92 -9.37
C ASP A 138 17.92 -12.40 -9.81
N GLY A 139 16.89 -13.12 -9.35
CA GLY A 139 16.63 -14.52 -9.66
C GLY A 139 17.30 -15.54 -8.72
N GLN A 140 16.79 -16.77 -8.78
CA GLN A 140 17.21 -17.87 -7.90
C GLN A 140 18.69 -18.25 -8.05
N ASP A 141 19.26 -18.11 -9.25
CA ASP A 141 20.68 -18.41 -9.50
C ASP A 141 21.62 -17.41 -8.82
N VAL A 142 21.24 -16.13 -8.80
CA VAL A 142 21.97 -15.10 -8.06
C VAL A 142 21.82 -15.31 -6.56
N PHE A 143 20.62 -15.64 -6.08
CA PHE A 143 20.44 -16.03 -4.68
C PHE A 143 21.36 -17.19 -4.28
N ARG A 144 21.42 -18.27 -5.08
CA ARG A 144 22.37 -19.37 -4.84
C ARG A 144 23.82 -18.91 -4.92
N ALA A 145 24.18 -18.03 -5.84
CA ALA A 145 25.53 -17.50 -5.95
C ALA A 145 25.95 -16.75 -4.68
N ARG A 146 25.06 -15.95 -4.09
CA ARG A 146 25.30 -15.25 -2.81
C ARG A 146 25.48 -16.22 -1.64
N THR A 147 24.93 -17.43 -1.65
CA THR A 147 25.22 -18.42 -0.59
C THR A 147 26.69 -18.90 -0.61
N LYS A 148 27.37 -18.78 -1.76
CA LYS A 148 28.73 -19.26 -2.00
C LYS A 148 29.74 -18.14 -2.25
N GLY A 149 29.29 -16.90 -2.48
CA GLY A 149 30.14 -15.78 -2.92
C GLY A 149 30.64 -15.98 -4.37
N ALA A 150 29.75 -16.40 -5.27
CA ALA A 150 30.10 -16.78 -6.64
C ALA A 150 29.81 -15.68 -7.68
N THR A 151 30.37 -15.86 -8.88
CA THR A 151 30.14 -14.97 -10.03
C THR A 151 29.03 -15.54 -10.93
N VAL A 152 28.07 -14.71 -11.33
CA VAL A 152 27.04 -15.04 -12.32
C VAL A 152 27.03 -13.92 -13.38
N ASN A 153 27.02 -14.29 -14.66
CA ASN A 153 27.00 -13.35 -15.79
C ASN A 153 28.08 -12.24 -15.71
N GLY A 154 29.27 -12.58 -15.20
CA GLY A 154 30.39 -11.65 -15.05
C GLY A 154 30.31 -10.71 -13.84
N VAL A 155 29.24 -10.79 -13.04
CA VAL A 155 29.09 -10.04 -11.78
C VAL A 155 29.46 -10.94 -10.61
N SER A 156 30.39 -10.50 -9.77
CA SER A 156 30.76 -11.19 -8.53
C SER A 156 29.83 -10.78 -7.40
N TYR A 157 29.19 -11.75 -6.74
CA TYR A 157 28.24 -11.50 -5.67
C TYR A 157 28.85 -11.75 -4.29
N SER A 158 28.58 -10.85 -3.34
CA SER A 158 28.98 -10.98 -1.94
C SER A 158 28.33 -12.22 -1.31
N LYS A 159 29.09 -12.89 -0.43
CA LYS A 159 28.59 -14.07 0.27
C LYS A 159 27.68 -13.65 1.43
N PHE A 160 26.51 -14.26 1.56
CA PHE A 160 25.67 -14.11 2.75
C PHE A 160 26.42 -14.56 4.01
N GLY A 161 26.48 -13.69 5.02
CA GLY A 161 27.09 -13.98 6.32
C GLY A 161 26.21 -14.78 7.28
N PHE A 162 24.98 -15.10 6.87
CA PHE A 162 23.96 -15.76 7.69
C PHE A 162 23.09 -16.69 6.83
N PRO A 163 22.45 -17.72 7.43
CA PRO A 163 21.53 -18.58 6.71
C PRO A 163 20.19 -17.89 6.46
N TYR A 164 19.57 -18.22 5.32
CA TYR A 164 18.19 -17.86 5.03
C TYR A 164 17.23 -18.99 5.39
N LEU A 165 16.04 -18.60 5.87
CA LEU A 165 15.01 -19.51 6.37
C LEU A 165 13.69 -19.35 5.61
N ALA A 166 13.04 -20.46 5.28
CA ALA A 166 11.76 -20.48 4.56
C ALA A 166 11.04 -21.83 4.73
N ALA A 167 10.57 -22.16 5.93
CA ALA A 167 9.98 -23.47 6.24
C ALA A 167 8.77 -23.83 5.37
N ASN A 168 8.03 -22.84 4.86
CA ASN A 168 6.86 -23.04 4.02
C ASN A 168 7.15 -23.08 2.51
N VAL A 169 8.42 -22.99 2.13
CA VAL A 169 8.87 -23.06 0.74
C VAL A 169 9.46 -24.44 0.47
N SER A 170 9.14 -25.02 -0.68
CA SER A 170 9.72 -26.29 -1.12
C SER A 170 9.94 -26.35 -2.64
N GLY A 171 10.74 -27.32 -3.09
CA GLY A 171 11.05 -27.56 -4.49
C GLY A 171 12.39 -26.94 -4.89
N SER A 172 12.35 -25.73 -5.45
CA SER A 172 13.58 -25.00 -5.74
C SER A 172 14.11 -24.26 -4.50
N LEU A 173 15.45 -24.18 -4.38
CA LEU A 173 16.21 -23.61 -3.25
C LEU A 173 16.23 -24.45 -1.96
N ASP A 174 15.66 -25.66 -1.96
CA ASP A 174 15.71 -26.61 -0.82
C ASP A 174 17.14 -26.96 -0.35
N ASP A 175 18.15 -26.81 -1.22
CA ASP A 175 19.57 -27.03 -0.91
C ASP A 175 20.24 -25.87 -0.16
N VAL A 176 19.61 -24.69 -0.12
CA VAL A 176 20.18 -23.47 0.45
C VAL A 176 19.30 -22.79 1.50
N LEU A 177 18.02 -23.11 1.56
CA LEU A 177 17.08 -22.60 2.57
C LEU A 177 16.95 -23.61 3.72
N GLY A 178 16.95 -23.09 4.95
CA GLY A 178 16.61 -23.88 6.14
C GLY A 178 15.17 -23.62 6.60
N ASP A 179 14.60 -24.51 7.41
CA ASP A 179 13.29 -24.23 8.00
C ASP A 179 13.38 -23.29 9.22
N HIS A 180 14.39 -23.52 10.05
CA HIS A 180 14.56 -22.82 11.32
C HIS A 180 16.03 -22.73 11.74
N LYS A 181 16.31 -21.82 12.68
CA LYS A 181 17.59 -21.68 13.36
C LYS A 181 17.39 -21.78 14.87
N ILE A 182 18.12 -22.68 15.53
CA ILE A 182 18.17 -22.73 17.00
C ILE A 182 19.42 -22.00 17.48
N VAL A 183 19.23 -21.04 18.38
CA VAL A 183 20.30 -20.34 19.09
C VAL A 183 20.23 -20.72 20.57
N THR A 184 21.35 -21.14 21.14
CA THR A 184 21.49 -21.34 22.58
C THR A 184 22.08 -20.08 23.19
N THR A 185 21.36 -19.43 24.09
CA THR A 185 21.81 -18.20 24.76
C THR A 185 22.91 -18.48 25.78
N ALA A 186 23.54 -17.43 26.33
CA ALA A 186 24.54 -17.56 27.39
C ALA A 186 23.98 -18.26 28.66
N ALA A 187 22.70 -18.09 28.95
CA ALA A 187 21.97 -18.77 30.01
C ALA A 187 21.55 -20.22 29.67
N GLY A 188 21.90 -20.73 28.49
CA GLY A 188 21.56 -22.08 28.05
C GLY A 188 20.13 -22.26 27.54
N VAL A 189 19.36 -21.19 27.36
CA VAL A 189 18.00 -21.25 26.81
C VAL A 189 18.07 -21.42 25.30
N ARG A 190 17.30 -22.35 24.74
CA ARG A 190 17.28 -22.61 23.28
C ARG A 190 16.10 -21.89 22.66
N VAL A 191 16.41 -20.87 21.87
CA VAL A 191 15.43 -20.09 21.10
C VAL A 191 15.43 -20.60 19.67
N ALA A 192 14.29 -21.08 19.20
CA ALA A 192 14.09 -21.46 17.81
C ALA A 192 13.42 -20.33 17.05
N PHE A 193 14.05 -19.92 15.96
CA PHE A 193 13.52 -18.98 14.98
C PHE A 193 13.05 -19.77 13.76
N ILE A 194 11.75 -19.83 13.53
CA ILE A 194 11.17 -20.53 12.37
C ILE A 194 10.89 -19.49 11.30
N GLY A 195 11.48 -19.65 10.12
CA GLY A 195 11.30 -18.71 9.02
C GLY A 195 10.13 -19.10 8.12
N GLY A 196 9.41 -18.11 7.61
CA GLY A 196 8.41 -18.27 6.57
C GLY A 196 8.28 -17.00 5.73
N ILE A 197 7.55 -17.11 4.63
CA ILE A 197 7.24 -16.01 3.71
C ILE A 197 5.78 -16.14 3.27
N ALA A 198 5.15 -15.02 2.93
CA ALA A 198 3.77 -14.98 2.44
C ALA A 198 3.53 -15.99 1.30
N GLN A 199 2.31 -16.54 1.25
CA GLN A 199 1.97 -17.55 0.24
C GLN A 199 1.83 -16.95 -1.18
N ASP A 200 1.66 -15.65 -1.25
CA ASP A 200 1.33 -14.89 -2.46
C ASP A 200 2.54 -14.30 -3.20
N VAL A 201 3.75 -14.60 -2.75
CA VAL A 201 5.02 -14.19 -3.38
C VAL A 201 5.04 -14.37 -4.90
N PRO A 202 4.49 -15.44 -5.50
CA PRO A 202 4.44 -15.57 -6.97
C PRO A 202 3.75 -14.41 -7.71
N TYR A 203 2.90 -13.63 -7.05
CA TYR A 203 2.21 -12.45 -7.61
C TYR A 203 2.94 -11.14 -7.36
N LYS A 204 3.95 -11.14 -6.47
CA LYS A 204 4.77 -9.98 -6.08
C LYS A 204 6.07 -9.87 -6.88
N LEU A 205 6.44 -10.94 -7.57
CA LEU A 205 7.66 -11.02 -8.37
C LEU A 205 7.35 -11.21 -9.85
N SER A 206 8.30 -10.88 -10.71
CA SER A 206 8.26 -11.22 -12.12
C SER A 206 8.00 -12.74 -12.29
N PRO A 207 6.96 -13.13 -13.03
CA PRO A 207 6.66 -14.53 -13.27
C PRO A 207 7.85 -15.30 -13.86
N GLY A 208 8.02 -16.53 -13.36
CA GLY A 208 9.22 -17.34 -13.63
C GLY A 208 10.31 -17.20 -12.56
N THR A 209 10.39 -16.08 -11.82
CA THR A 209 11.33 -15.92 -10.70
C THR A 209 11.13 -16.97 -9.62
N THR A 210 9.90 -17.44 -9.42
CA THR A 210 9.55 -18.50 -8.46
C THR A 210 9.34 -19.88 -9.11
N ALA A 211 9.79 -20.06 -10.36
CA ALA A 211 9.62 -21.33 -11.08
C ALA A 211 10.20 -22.51 -10.28
N GLY A 212 9.41 -23.57 -10.13
CA GLY A 212 9.79 -24.76 -9.36
C GLY A 212 9.65 -24.62 -7.84
N MET A 213 9.34 -23.44 -7.30
CA MET A 213 9.06 -23.22 -5.89
C MET A 213 7.57 -23.47 -5.60
N LYS A 214 7.27 -23.95 -4.40
CA LYS A 214 5.91 -24.13 -3.87
C LYS A 214 5.81 -23.45 -2.52
N PHE A 215 4.73 -22.68 -2.33
CA PHE A 215 4.47 -21.90 -1.12
C PHE A 215 3.26 -22.49 -0.40
N ALA A 216 3.48 -23.11 0.75
CA ALA A 216 2.43 -23.54 1.66
C ALA A 216 2.00 -22.37 2.58
N ASP A 217 0.87 -22.53 3.27
CA ASP A 217 0.45 -21.57 4.31
C ASP A 217 1.57 -21.45 5.38
N PRO A 218 2.16 -20.26 5.56
CA PRO A 218 3.28 -20.09 6.48
C PRO A 218 2.89 -20.30 7.94
N ALA A 219 1.66 -19.96 8.33
CA ALA A 219 1.17 -20.15 9.69
C ALA A 219 0.95 -21.63 10.02
N GLU A 220 0.37 -22.40 9.09
CA GLU A 220 0.17 -23.84 9.26
C GLU A 220 1.50 -24.58 9.45
N VAL A 221 2.48 -24.31 8.57
CA VAL A 221 3.80 -24.94 8.64
C VAL A 221 4.54 -24.53 9.92
N THR A 222 4.51 -23.24 10.27
CA THR A 222 5.15 -22.72 11.48
C THR A 222 4.59 -23.36 12.74
N ASN A 223 3.26 -23.48 12.84
CA ASN A 223 2.61 -24.12 13.99
C ASN A 223 3.03 -25.59 14.17
N LYS A 224 3.11 -26.34 13.05
CA LYS A 224 3.59 -27.74 13.06
C LYS A 224 5.05 -27.84 13.49
N GLN A 225 5.93 -26.97 12.98
CA GLN A 225 7.33 -26.92 13.39
C GLN A 225 7.48 -26.54 14.86
N ALA A 226 6.77 -25.52 15.33
CA ALA A 226 6.80 -25.05 16.72
C ALA A 226 6.42 -26.18 17.68
N GLN A 227 5.33 -26.90 17.39
CA GLN A 227 4.91 -28.07 18.16
C GLN A 227 6.02 -29.13 18.21
N LYS A 228 6.56 -29.52 17.05
CA LYS A 228 7.62 -30.54 16.97
C LYS A 228 8.86 -30.15 17.78
N LEU A 229 9.28 -28.88 17.70
CA LEU A 229 10.46 -28.38 18.40
C LEU A 229 10.27 -28.30 19.92
N LYS A 230 9.09 -27.87 20.39
CA LYS A 230 8.76 -27.81 21.83
C LYS A 230 8.55 -29.22 22.42
N GLU A 231 7.79 -30.09 21.75
CA GLU A 231 7.48 -31.44 22.26
C GLU A 231 8.67 -32.40 22.23
N SER A 232 9.55 -32.30 21.23
CA SER A 232 10.83 -33.03 21.23
C SER A 232 11.85 -32.45 22.20
N GLY A 233 11.51 -31.35 22.87
CA GLY A 233 12.38 -30.64 23.79
C GLY A 233 13.63 -30.11 23.11
N LYS A 234 13.58 -29.74 21.82
CA LYS A 234 14.68 -29.09 21.08
C LYS A 234 14.71 -27.57 21.24
N ALA A 235 13.55 -26.96 21.47
CA ALA A 235 13.40 -25.53 21.73
C ALA A 235 12.71 -25.30 23.06
N ASP A 236 13.14 -24.26 23.77
CA ASP A 236 12.53 -23.79 25.00
C ASP A 236 11.63 -22.57 24.73
N VAL A 237 12.02 -21.72 23.77
CA VAL A 237 11.25 -20.58 23.25
C VAL A 237 11.18 -20.70 21.72
N VAL A 238 10.02 -20.40 21.12
CA VAL A 238 9.83 -20.39 19.66
C VAL A 238 9.36 -19.01 19.21
N VAL A 239 10.09 -18.44 18.26
CA VAL A 239 9.75 -17.21 17.54
C VAL A 239 9.40 -17.57 16.11
N ALA A 240 8.21 -17.20 15.68
CA ALA A 240 7.83 -17.20 14.28
C ALA A 240 8.40 -15.93 13.62
N MET A 241 9.18 -16.07 12.57
CA MET A 241 9.60 -14.97 11.70
C MET A 241 8.94 -15.23 10.36
N ILE A 242 8.00 -14.38 9.96
CA ILE A 242 7.24 -14.59 8.73
C ILE A 242 7.24 -13.29 7.96
N ASP A 243 7.83 -13.29 6.76
CA ASP A 243 7.75 -12.15 5.84
C ASP A 243 6.34 -12.07 5.23
N ASP A 244 5.42 -11.52 6.02
CA ASP A 244 4.00 -11.27 5.76
C ASP A 244 3.51 -10.26 6.81
N ASP A 245 2.32 -9.69 6.61
CA ASP A 245 1.69 -8.74 7.52
C ASP A 245 1.53 -9.36 8.92
N ALA A 246 2.21 -8.77 9.91
CA ALA A 246 2.12 -9.20 11.30
C ALA A 246 0.66 -9.19 11.79
N ALA A 247 -0.13 -8.17 11.41
CA ALA A 247 -1.51 -8.01 11.86
C ALA A 247 -2.42 -9.14 11.37
N ASN A 248 -2.20 -9.61 10.13
CA ASN A 248 -2.96 -10.72 9.54
C ASN A 248 -2.44 -12.09 9.98
N THR A 249 -1.19 -12.17 10.44
CA THR A 249 -0.51 -13.44 10.72
C THR A 249 -0.59 -13.85 12.18
N TYR A 250 -0.46 -12.91 13.14
CA TYR A 250 -0.50 -13.27 14.57
C TYR A 250 -1.78 -14.02 15.00
N PRO A 251 -2.99 -13.72 14.49
CA PRO A 251 -4.20 -14.44 14.89
C PRO A 251 -4.17 -15.93 14.50
N LYS A 252 -3.30 -16.32 13.56
CA LYS A 252 -3.15 -17.69 13.07
C LYS A 252 -2.15 -18.51 13.90
N MET A 253 -1.32 -17.87 14.72
CA MET A 253 -0.29 -18.54 15.52
C MET A 253 -0.89 -19.40 16.64
N GLY A 254 -0.44 -20.65 16.74
CA GLY A 254 -0.90 -21.62 17.73
C GLY A 254 -0.12 -21.56 19.05
N LYS A 255 -0.52 -22.39 20.02
CA LYS A 255 -0.06 -22.33 21.41
C LYS A 255 1.44 -22.56 21.67
N TYR A 256 2.17 -23.07 20.68
CA TYR A 256 3.60 -23.37 20.79
C TYR A 256 4.50 -22.24 20.29
N VAL A 257 3.91 -21.18 19.72
CA VAL A 257 4.62 -19.97 19.28
C VAL A 257 4.55 -18.94 20.41
N ASP A 258 5.72 -18.49 20.87
CA ASP A 258 5.85 -17.57 22.01
C ASP A 258 5.89 -16.09 21.55
N ALA A 259 6.34 -15.82 20.32
CA ALA A 259 6.33 -14.49 19.69
C ALA A 259 6.28 -14.59 18.15
N LEU A 260 5.77 -13.54 17.51
CA LEU A 260 5.81 -13.35 16.05
C LEU A 260 6.60 -12.07 15.70
N MET A 261 7.48 -12.17 14.72
CA MET A 261 8.06 -11.06 13.98
C MET A 261 7.53 -11.13 12.54
N GLY A 262 7.08 -10.00 12.00
CA GLY A 262 6.52 -9.87 10.65
C GLY A 262 7.19 -8.77 9.81
N GLY A 263 6.80 -8.67 8.53
CA GLY A 263 7.43 -7.83 7.50
C GLY A 263 6.51 -7.46 6.34
N ASP A 264 7.08 -7.27 5.14
CA ASP A 264 6.47 -7.04 3.81
C ASP A 264 5.65 -5.74 3.64
N THR A 265 4.86 -5.37 4.64
CA THR A 265 3.91 -4.24 4.56
C THR A 265 4.54 -2.86 4.77
N HIS A 266 5.79 -2.81 5.26
CA HIS A 266 6.51 -1.62 5.73
C HIS A 266 5.83 -0.91 6.91
N VAL A 267 4.82 -1.53 7.53
CA VAL A 267 4.08 -0.95 8.64
C VAL A 267 4.75 -1.35 9.96
N PRO A 268 5.17 -0.38 10.80
CA PRO A 268 5.67 -0.70 12.13
C PRO A 268 4.51 -1.21 13.00
N TYR A 269 4.67 -2.40 13.56
CA TYR A 269 3.68 -3.01 14.44
C TYR A 269 4.24 -3.29 15.84
N LYS A 270 3.39 -3.02 16.83
CA LYS A 270 3.60 -3.36 18.23
C LYS A 270 2.29 -3.92 18.80
N PHE A 271 2.22 -5.24 18.95
CA PHE A 271 1.07 -5.95 19.52
C PHE A 271 1.48 -6.69 20.79
N GLU A 272 0.87 -6.29 21.90
CA GLU A 272 1.08 -6.89 23.22
C GLU A 272 -0.16 -7.64 23.67
N ASN A 273 0.03 -8.76 24.38
CA ASN A 273 -1.05 -9.54 24.99
C ASN A 273 -2.16 -9.99 24.02
N VAL A 274 -1.84 -10.16 22.73
CA VAL A 274 -2.79 -10.59 21.71
C VAL A 274 -3.04 -12.09 21.76
N LYS A 275 -4.16 -12.53 21.18
CA LYS A 275 -4.60 -13.93 21.17
C LYS A 275 -4.31 -14.60 19.83
N GLY A 276 -3.59 -15.70 19.89
CA GLY A 276 -3.40 -16.61 18.76
C GLY A 276 -4.62 -17.50 18.52
N SER A 277 -4.52 -18.39 17.53
CA SER A 277 -5.61 -19.23 17.02
C SER A 277 -6.15 -20.23 18.05
N GLN A 278 -5.40 -20.48 19.12
CA GLN A 278 -5.77 -21.39 20.21
C GLN A 278 -5.93 -20.68 21.55
N GLY A 279 -6.08 -19.35 21.55
CA GLY A 279 -6.27 -18.54 22.77
C GLY A 279 -5.00 -18.32 23.60
N ASN A 280 -3.84 -18.80 23.12
CA ASN A 280 -2.54 -18.48 23.70
C ASN A 280 -2.27 -16.99 23.60
N THR A 281 -1.67 -16.43 24.65
CA THR A 281 -1.16 -15.07 24.63
C THR A 281 0.21 -15.08 23.97
N LEU A 282 0.42 -14.20 22.99
CA LEU A 282 1.73 -13.92 22.41
C LEU A 282 1.92 -12.42 22.20
N VAL A 283 3.14 -12.05 21.82
CA VAL A 283 3.44 -10.72 21.28
C VAL A 283 3.71 -10.81 19.79
N ALA A 284 3.40 -9.75 19.04
CA ALA A 284 3.71 -9.65 17.63
C ALA A 284 4.27 -8.27 17.27
N THR A 285 5.20 -8.23 16.33
CA THR A 285 5.89 -6.99 15.95
C THR A 285 6.34 -7.01 14.49
N ALA A 286 6.50 -5.83 13.90
CA ALA A 286 7.24 -5.59 12.67
C ALA A 286 8.01 -4.28 12.87
N SER A 287 9.29 -4.25 12.48
CA SER A 287 10.12 -3.08 12.74
C SER A 287 9.78 -1.86 11.88
N GLY A 288 8.91 -2.00 10.87
CA GLY A 288 8.71 -0.96 9.86
C GLY A 288 9.54 -1.29 8.63
N SER A 289 10.38 -0.36 8.19
CA SER A 289 11.22 -0.55 6.99
C SER A 289 12.49 0.29 7.08
N TYR A 290 13.47 0.04 6.21
CA TYR A 290 14.60 0.96 5.96
C TYR A 290 15.48 1.27 7.19
N MET A 291 15.40 0.45 8.24
CA MET A 291 16.02 0.73 9.55
C MET A 291 15.43 1.97 10.26
N ASP A 292 14.15 2.28 10.04
CA ASP A 292 13.40 3.35 10.72
C ASP A 292 13.16 3.03 12.20
N ASN A 293 13.06 1.75 12.55
CA ASN A 293 13.08 1.23 13.91
C ASN A 293 13.86 -0.08 13.98
N LEU A 294 14.30 -0.43 15.19
CA LEU A 294 14.77 -1.76 15.57
C LEU A 294 13.72 -2.39 16.49
N SER A 295 13.15 -3.52 16.08
CA SER A 295 12.21 -4.24 16.94
C SER A 295 12.96 -5.05 18.00
N LYS A 296 12.44 -5.06 19.22
CA LYS A 296 12.94 -5.85 20.34
C LYS A 296 11.79 -6.58 21.02
N VAL A 297 11.84 -7.91 21.01
CA VAL A 297 11.00 -8.77 21.85
C VAL A 297 11.78 -9.15 23.10
N SER A 298 11.28 -8.77 24.27
CA SER A 298 11.85 -9.15 25.57
C SER A 298 11.07 -10.32 26.15
N VAL A 299 11.74 -11.43 26.50
CA VAL A 299 11.10 -12.63 27.05
C VAL A 299 11.66 -12.93 28.44
N GLN A 300 10.79 -12.95 29.45
CA GLN A 300 11.13 -13.42 30.79
C GLN A 300 10.94 -14.93 30.85
N PHE A 301 12.04 -15.67 30.98
CA PHE A 301 12.03 -17.13 30.93
C PHE A 301 12.51 -17.73 32.25
N ASP A 302 11.71 -18.62 32.83
CA ASP A 302 12.07 -19.41 34.00
C ASP A 302 12.83 -20.67 33.56
N THR A 303 14.12 -20.70 33.84
CA THR A 303 15.04 -21.79 33.45
C THR A 303 14.77 -23.09 34.19
N LYS A 304 14.13 -23.04 35.36
CA LYS A 304 13.80 -24.22 36.18
C LYS A 304 12.52 -24.89 35.70
N THR A 305 11.47 -24.11 35.46
CA THR A 305 10.19 -24.64 34.98
C THR A 305 10.13 -24.76 33.46
N LYS A 306 11.09 -24.15 32.75
CA LYS A 306 11.16 -24.03 31.29
C LYS A 306 9.93 -23.36 30.69
N LYS A 307 9.48 -22.28 31.32
CA LYS A 307 8.28 -21.54 30.91
C LYS A 307 8.60 -20.08 30.60
N VAL A 308 7.97 -19.58 29.55
CA VAL A 308 7.83 -18.15 29.33
C VAL A 308 6.84 -17.61 30.38
N LEU A 309 7.28 -16.64 31.17
CA LEU A 309 6.46 -15.99 32.18
C LEU A 309 5.73 -14.77 31.61
N SER A 310 6.43 -13.99 30.80
CA SER A 310 5.91 -12.81 30.11
C SER A 310 6.77 -12.48 28.90
N SER A 311 6.17 -11.77 27.95
CA SER A 311 6.86 -11.16 26.82
C SER A 311 6.38 -9.73 26.60
N ASP A 312 7.27 -8.89 26.09
CA ASP A 312 7.04 -7.47 25.81
C ASP A 312 7.68 -7.08 24.46
N VAL A 313 7.19 -6.00 23.84
CA VAL A 313 7.69 -5.50 22.55
C VAL A 313 8.05 -4.03 22.64
N GLU A 314 9.21 -3.68 22.14
CA GLU A 314 9.65 -2.31 21.93
C GLU A 314 10.01 -2.10 20.45
N LEU A 315 9.60 -0.96 19.90
CA LEU A 315 10.14 -0.43 18.64
C LEU A 315 11.09 0.70 19.02
N ILE A 316 12.39 0.45 18.86
CA ILE A 316 13.44 1.42 19.18
C ILE A 316 13.64 2.30 17.94
N PRO A 317 13.29 3.60 17.99
CA PRO A 317 13.35 4.46 16.80
C PRO A 317 14.78 4.66 16.30
N ALA A 318 14.95 4.93 15.01
CA ALA A 318 16.23 5.17 14.36
C ALA A 318 17.11 6.20 15.08
N ALA A 319 16.53 7.33 15.50
CA ALA A 319 17.24 8.35 16.27
C ALA A 319 17.82 7.80 17.58
N LYS A 320 17.09 6.91 18.27
CA LYS A 320 17.55 6.29 19.51
C LYS A 320 18.69 5.29 19.27
N VAL A 321 18.64 4.55 18.17
CA VAL A 321 19.75 3.68 17.74
C VAL A 321 21.00 4.52 17.48
N ALA A 322 20.85 5.62 16.74
CA ALA A 322 21.94 6.49 16.33
C ALA A 322 22.65 7.21 17.49
N GLU A 323 22.02 7.35 18.66
CA GLU A 323 22.69 7.85 19.87
C GLU A 323 23.93 7.01 20.29
N CYS A 324 24.03 5.76 19.81
CA CYS A 324 25.22 4.92 20.02
C CYS A 324 26.47 5.49 19.34
N GLY A 325 26.30 6.21 18.22
CA GLY A 325 27.35 6.48 17.24
C GLY A 325 27.46 5.36 16.21
N GLU A 326 28.50 5.42 15.38
CA GLU A 326 28.69 4.51 14.25
C GLU A 326 29.84 3.53 14.48
N ASP A 327 29.68 2.28 14.03
CA ASP A 327 30.80 1.34 13.86
C ASP A 327 31.68 1.77 12.68
N ALA A 328 32.96 2.02 12.95
CA ALA A 328 33.89 2.56 11.95
C ALA A 328 34.12 1.64 10.74
N SER A 329 34.06 0.31 10.92
CA SER A 329 34.25 -0.63 9.82
C SER A 329 33.04 -0.63 8.90
N VAL A 330 31.83 -0.68 9.46
CA VAL A 330 30.59 -0.64 8.68
C VAL A 330 30.41 0.73 8.03
N ALA A 331 30.69 1.83 8.73
CA ALA A 331 30.67 3.18 8.16
C ALA A 331 31.60 3.30 6.94
N GLN A 332 32.80 2.70 7.00
CA GLN A 332 33.73 2.69 5.87
C GLN A 332 33.20 1.85 4.68
N MET A 333 32.50 0.74 4.93
CA MET A 333 31.85 -0.03 3.86
C MET A 333 30.78 0.81 3.16
N VAL A 334 29.89 1.44 3.93
CA VAL A 334 28.81 2.30 3.43
C VAL A 334 29.38 3.49 2.63
N ALA A 335 30.37 4.21 3.18
CA ALA A 335 31.01 5.32 2.50
C ALA A 335 31.69 4.90 1.17
N THR A 336 32.25 3.70 1.12
CA THR A 336 32.88 3.14 -0.09
C THR A 336 31.83 2.83 -1.15
N ALA A 337 30.72 2.21 -0.76
CA ALA A 337 29.59 1.93 -1.63
C ALA A 337 29.00 3.23 -2.19
N LYS A 338 28.71 4.20 -1.32
CA LYS A 338 28.21 5.51 -1.69
C LYS A 338 29.10 6.20 -2.73
N LYS A 339 30.42 6.23 -2.50
CA LYS A 339 31.37 6.85 -3.46
C LYS A 339 31.33 6.18 -4.84
N LYS A 340 31.20 4.85 -4.90
CA LYS A 340 31.09 4.12 -6.17
C LYS A 340 29.75 4.40 -6.84
N ALA A 341 28.67 4.36 -6.08
CA ALA A 341 27.34 4.66 -6.57
C ALA A 341 27.24 6.09 -7.11
N ASP A 342 27.64 7.10 -6.34
CA ASP A 342 27.61 8.51 -6.74
C ASP A 342 28.27 8.75 -8.10
N LYS A 343 29.40 8.07 -8.37
CA LYS A 343 30.08 8.15 -9.67
C LYS A 343 29.19 7.68 -10.83
N GLU A 344 28.44 6.60 -10.64
CA GLU A 344 27.51 6.08 -11.64
C GLU A 344 26.24 6.94 -11.72
N GLY A 345 25.78 7.44 -10.58
CA GLY A 345 24.55 8.22 -10.43
C GLY A 345 24.62 9.60 -11.05
N GLU A 346 25.79 10.23 -11.05
CA GLU A 346 26.02 11.56 -11.64
C GLU A 346 26.16 11.56 -13.16
N LYS A 347 26.07 10.40 -13.81
CA LYS A 347 26.04 10.34 -15.28
C LYS A 347 24.84 11.14 -15.81
N PRO A 348 25.04 12.09 -16.74
CA PRO A 348 23.96 12.89 -17.29
C PRO A 348 23.04 12.04 -18.15
N VAL A 349 21.73 12.21 -17.97
CA VAL A 349 20.70 11.59 -18.80
C VAL A 349 20.08 12.60 -19.75
N ALA A 350 19.67 13.76 -19.21
CA ALA A 350 19.03 14.80 -20.00
C ALA A 350 19.33 16.20 -19.47
N GLN A 351 19.06 17.21 -20.28
CA GLN A 351 19.26 18.62 -19.96
C GLN A 351 18.09 19.46 -20.50
N GLY A 352 17.79 20.58 -19.84
CA GLY A 352 16.82 21.58 -20.31
C GLY A 352 15.39 21.36 -19.83
N TYR A 353 15.17 20.40 -18.92
CA TYR A 353 13.87 20.18 -18.29
C TYR A 353 13.57 21.30 -17.29
N LYS A 354 12.36 21.86 -17.37
CA LYS A 354 11.90 22.95 -16.48
C LYS A 354 10.89 22.49 -15.45
N GLN A 355 10.19 21.40 -15.73
CA GLN A 355 9.14 20.84 -14.88
C GLN A 355 9.47 19.38 -14.56
N GLY A 356 9.03 18.94 -13.38
CA GLY A 356 9.11 17.55 -12.98
C GLY A 356 7.84 16.77 -13.31
N PHE A 357 7.93 15.47 -13.11
CA PHE A 357 6.82 14.53 -13.25
C PHE A 357 6.55 13.87 -11.90
N ALA A 358 5.32 13.92 -11.44
CA ALA A 358 4.93 13.54 -10.10
C ALA A 358 4.13 12.24 -10.09
N ARG A 359 4.30 11.43 -9.04
CA ARG A 359 3.43 10.28 -8.74
C ARG A 359 2.15 10.69 -8.02
N GLY A 360 2.14 11.90 -7.47
CA GLY A 360 0.98 12.52 -6.87
C GLY A 360 0.92 12.42 -5.36
N VAL A 361 -0.02 13.17 -4.79
CA VAL A 361 -0.04 13.53 -3.37
C VAL A 361 -1.13 12.74 -2.65
N PHE A 362 -0.78 12.14 -1.52
CA PHE A 362 -1.73 11.48 -0.63
C PHE A 362 -1.97 12.33 0.62
N ALA A 363 -3.22 12.43 1.07
CA ALA A 363 -3.56 13.05 2.36
C ALA A 363 -4.54 12.15 3.12
N ALA A 364 -4.10 11.63 4.27
CA ALA A 364 -4.94 10.80 5.13
C ALA A 364 -5.99 11.64 5.89
N ASN A 365 -7.09 11.00 6.31
CA ASN A 365 -8.13 11.56 7.18
C ASN A 365 -7.57 12.50 8.24
N ASP A 366 -8.20 13.67 8.40
CA ASP A 366 -7.96 14.69 9.44
C ASP A 366 -6.57 15.37 9.51
N LYS A 367 -5.58 14.94 8.71
CA LYS A 367 -4.26 15.56 8.68
C LYS A 367 -4.12 16.54 7.51
N GLU A 368 -3.77 17.78 7.83
CA GLU A 368 -3.33 18.82 6.86
C GLU A 368 -1.95 18.53 6.24
N ASN A 369 -1.39 17.32 6.40
CA ASN A 369 -0.04 16.96 5.97
C ASN A 369 -0.08 16.12 4.68
N PRO A 370 -0.16 16.75 3.49
CA PRO A 370 0.00 16.05 2.24
C PRO A 370 1.37 15.37 2.18
N VAL A 371 1.39 14.15 1.64
CA VAL A 371 2.59 13.36 1.41
C VAL A 371 2.78 13.24 -0.12
N PRO A 372 3.58 14.12 -0.74
CA PRO A 372 3.92 14.01 -2.16
C PRO A 372 4.55 12.66 -2.52
N GLY A 373 4.42 12.28 -3.80
CA GLY A 373 4.98 11.04 -4.34
C GLY A 373 4.32 9.75 -3.85
N SER A 374 3.39 9.77 -2.90
CA SER A 374 2.91 8.54 -2.24
C SER A 374 1.57 8.00 -2.74
N ASN A 375 0.88 8.73 -3.62
CA ASN A 375 -0.47 8.34 -4.06
C ASN A 375 -0.43 7.39 -5.25
N ARG A 376 -0.94 6.16 -5.07
CA ARG A 376 -1.02 5.13 -6.12
C ARG A 376 -2.43 4.96 -6.72
N GLY A 377 -3.41 5.70 -6.21
CA GLY A 377 -4.82 5.60 -6.60
C GLY A 377 -5.26 6.66 -7.62
N ILE A 378 -4.36 7.54 -8.06
CA ILE A 378 -4.68 8.64 -8.98
C ILE A 378 -3.84 8.57 -10.25
N GLU A 379 -4.38 9.10 -11.36
CA GLU A 379 -3.58 9.33 -12.56
C GLU A 379 -2.46 10.33 -12.24
N SER A 380 -1.25 10.04 -12.69
CA SER A 380 -0.05 10.77 -12.31
C SER A 380 0.76 11.16 -13.55
N THR A 381 1.32 12.37 -13.55
CA THR A 381 2.09 12.87 -14.70
C THR A 381 3.34 12.03 -14.96
N LEU A 382 3.91 11.40 -13.92
CA LEU A 382 5.01 10.45 -14.08
C LEU A 382 4.56 9.14 -14.71
N GLY A 383 3.48 8.54 -14.22
CA GLY A 383 2.94 7.31 -14.79
C GLY A 383 2.61 7.47 -16.27
N ASP A 384 2.06 8.61 -16.64
CA ASP A 384 1.77 8.99 -18.01
C ASP A 384 3.02 9.07 -18.90
N MET A 385 4.04 9.79 -18.44
CA MET A 385 5.30 9.97 -19.17
C MET A 385 6.02 8.64 -19.37
N VAL A 386 6.03 7.77 -18.35
CA VAL A 386 6.62 6.44 -18.43
C VAL A 386 5.80 5.55 -19.36
N ALA A 387 4.47 5.60 -19.33
CA ALA A 387 3.63 4.87 -20.26
C ALA A 387 3.84 5.32 -21.72
N ASP A 388 4.01 6.62 -21.97
CA ASP A 388 4.45 7.10 -23.30
C ASP A 388 5.83 6.54 -23.68
N SER A 389 6.76 6.43 -22.73
CA SER A 389 8.06 5.79 -22.96
C SER A 389 7.90 4.33 -23.39
N MET A 390 7.04 3.56 -22.72
CA MET A 390 6.74 2.17 -23.11
C MET A 390 6.19 2.11 -24.54
N LYS A 391 5.22 2.96 -24.87
CA LYS A 391 4.64 3.02 -26.21
C LYS A 391 5.68 3.36 -27.28
N ASP A 392 6.57 4.30 -26.98
CA ASP A 392 7.53 4.82 -27.95
C ASP A 392 8.79 3.97 -28.12
N THR A 393 9.16 3.19 -27.11
CA THR A 393 10.44 2.45 -27.07
C THR A 393 10.29 0.93 -27.19
N VAL A 394 9.14 0.37 -26.81
CA VAL A 394 8.88 -1.06 -26.98
C VAL A 394 8.48 -1.33 -28.43
N LEU A 395 9.24 -2.22 -29.08
CA LEU A 395 9.05 -2.60 -30.47
C LEU A 395 8.55 -4.03 -30.57
N THR A 396 7.57 -4.23 -31.44
CA THR A 396 7.07 -5.55 -31.82
C THR A 396 8.10 -6.28 -32.70
N LYS A 397 7.86 -7.57 -32.98
CA LYS A 397 8.80 -8.41 -33.74
C LYS A 397 9.07 -7.90 -35.16
N ASP A 398 8.16 -7.13 -35.74
CA ASP A 398 8.32 -6.53 -37.07
C ASP A 398 8.99 -5.14 -37.04
N GLY A 399 9.34 -4.64 -35.84
CA GLY A 399 9.96 -3.33 -35.63
C GLY A 399 8.97 -2.18 -35.45
N SER A 400 7.66 -2.42 -35.47
CA SER A 400 6.64 -1.40 -35.19
C SER A 400 6.55 -1.13 -33.69
N LYS A 401 6.25 0.13 -33.32
CA LYS A 401 5.87 0.48 -31.94
C LYS A 401 4.62 -0.26 -31.51
N VAL A 402 4.49 -0.52 -30.21
CA VAL A 402 3.24 -1.07 -29.64
C VAL A 402 2.09 -0.07 -29.77
N ASP A 403 0.85 -0.59 -29.78
CA ASP A 403 -0.37 0.23 -29.88
C ASP A 403 -0.56 1.08 -28.63
N ILE A 404 -0.31 0.50 -27.45
CA ILE A 404 -0.58 1.08 -26.13
C ILE A 404 0.60 0.85 -25.21
N GLY A 405 1.02 1.88 -24.48
CA GLY A 405 1.96 1.76 -23.38
C GLY A 405 1.25 1.90 -22.04
N ILE A 406 1.60 1.07 -21.06
CA ILE A 406 1.06 1.13 -19.69
C ILE A 406 2.16 0.97 -18.65
N ILE A 407 1.91 1.41 -17.42
CA ILE A 407 2.75 1.10 -16.25
C ILE A 407 1.90 1.11 -14.96
N ASN A 408 2.21 0.24 -14.00
CA ASN A 408 1.57 0.22 -12.69
C ASN A 408 2.19 1.29 -11.77
N ALA A 409 1.37 2.00 -10.99
CA ALA A 409 1.86 3.02 -10.08
C ALA A 409 2.83 2.49 -9.00
N GLY A 410 2.72 1.20 -8.63
CA GLY A 410 3.61 0.55 -7.65
C GLY A 410 5.07 0.39 -8.13
N GLY A 411 5.26 0.29 -9.45
CA GLY A 411 6.57 0.18 -10.11
C GLY A 411 7.39 1.48 -10.07
N LEU A 412 6.75 2.62 -9.79
CA LEU A 412 7.38 3.93 -9.77
C LEU A 412 7.63 4.40 -8.33
N ARG A 413 8.89 4.62 -7.96
CA ARG A 413 9.32 4.75 -6.56
C ARG A 413 9.75 6.13 -6.12
N GLU A 414 10.04 7.01 -7.06
CA GLU A 414 10.37 8.42 -6.80
C GLU A 414 9.77 9.34 -7.87
N ASP A 415 9.53 10.59 -7.49
CA ASP A 415 9.18 11.66 -8.39
C ASP A 415 10.40 12.11 -9.23
N LEU A 416 10.19 12.32 -10.53
CA LEU A 416 11.27 12.83 -11.39
C LEU A 416 11.29 14.36 -11.33
N ARG A 417 12.17 14.92 -10.51
CA ARG A 417 12.34 16.38 -10.36
C ARG A 417 13.65 16.84 -11.01
N PRO A 418 13.65 17.65 -12.09
CA PRO A 418 14.91 18.13 -12.66
C PRO A 418 15.67 18.98 -11.64
N ARG A 419 16.99 18.97 -11.74
CA ARG A 419 17.83 19.86 -10.91
C ARG A 419 17.61 21.32 -11.29
N LYS A 420 18.11 22.25 -10.47
CA LYS A 420 17.96 23.70 -10.70
C LYS A 420 18.50 24.17 -12.05
N ASP A 421 19.50 23.49 -12.60
CA ASP A 421 20.08 23.77 -13.92
C ASP A 421 19.31 23.10 -15.07
N GLY A 422 18.25 22.33 -14.77
CA GLY A 422 17.45 21.58 -15.71
C GLY A 422 18.04 20.22 -16.12
N SER A 423 19.10 19.76 -15.43
CA SER A 423 19.66 18.43 -15.66
C SER A 423 18.85 17.32 -14.99
N ILE A 424 18.86 16.14 -15.61
CA ILE A 424 18.41 14.87 -15.04
C ILE A 424 19.59 13.91 -15.06
N SER A 425 19.88 13.26 -13.94
CA SER A 425 20.94 12.24 -13.84
C SER A 425 20.41 10.81 -13.88
N TYR A 426 21.32 9.86 -14.08
CA TYR A 426 20.97 8.44 -14.07
C TYR A 426 20.43 7.99 -12.71
N ARG A 427 20.95 8.52 -11.61
CA ARG A 427 20.41 8.25 -10.26
C ARG A 427 18.93 8.59 -10.17
N GLN A 428 18.51 9.74 -10.70
CA GLN A 428 17.10 10.15 -10.65
C GLN A 428 16.20 9.22 -11.44
N VAL A 429 16.68 8.70 -12.58
CA VAL A 429 15.92 7.69 -13.36
C VAL A 429 15.86 6.35 -12.64
N PHE A 430 16.96 5.95 -12.01
CA PHE A 430 16.99 4.73 -11.19
C PHE A 430 16.04 4.82 -10.00
N ASP A 431 16.06 5.93 -9.27
CA ASP A 431 15.17 6.16 -8.12
C ASP A 431 13.69 6.11 -8.55
N VAL A 432 13.36 6.51 -9.78
CA VAL A 432 12.03 6.34 -10.37
C VAL A 432 11.70 4.86 -10.62
N ALA A 433 12.59 4.10 -11.28
CA ALA A 433 12.37 2.70 -11.68
C ALA A 433 13.49 1.78 -11.14
N PRO A 434 13.51 1.46 -9.84
CA PRO A 434 14.64 0.80 -9.20
C PRO A 434 14.65 -0.73 -9.34
N PHE A 435 13.52 -1.33 -9.71
CA PHE A 435 13.35 -2.78 -9.75
C PHE A 435 14.15 -3.48 -10.86
N GLY A 436 14.64 -2.73 -11.84
CA GLY A 436 15.38 -3.31 -12.97
C GLY A 436 14.54 -4.32 -13.75
N ASN A 437 13.25 -4.03 -13.94
CA ASN A 437 12.41 -4.90 -14.75
C ASN A 437 12.88 -4.85 -16.21
N GLU A 438 12.65 -5.94 -16.92
CA GLU A 438 12.80 -5.96 -18.37
C GLU A 438 11.55 -5.39 -19.03
N LEU A 439 11.70 -4.84 -20.24
CA LEU A 439 10.58 -4.40 -21.06
C LEU A 439 10.11 -5.50 -22.01
N GLY A 440 8.82 -5.45 -22.34
CA GLY A 440 8.24 -6.34 -23.32
C GLY A 440 6.87 -5.87 -23.77
N TYR A 441 6.18 -6.74 -24.49
CA TYR A 441 4.78 -6.56 -24.82
C TYR A 441 3.99 -7.87 -24.84
N VAL A 442 2.69 -7.75 -24.67
CA VAL A 442 1.70 -8.82 -24.90
C VAL A 442 0.76 -8.41 -26.03
N THR A 443 0.04 -9.37 -26.60
CA THR A 443 -1.02 -9.09 -27.59
C THR A 443 -2.36 -9.60 -27.08
N VAL A 444 -3.24 -8.70 -26.66
CA VAL A 444 -4.53 -9.04 -26.04
C VAL A 444 -5.70 -8.52 -26.87
N SER A 445 -6.92 -9.01 -26.63
CA SER A 445 -8.10 -8.41 -27.28
C SER A 445 -8.46 -7.06 -26.64
N GLY A 446 -9.22 -6.22 -27.34
CA GLY A 446 -9.79 -5.01 -26.73
C GLY A 446 -10.64 -5.34 -25.49
N ALA A 447 -11.37 -6.46 -25.48
CA ALA A 447 -12.11 -6.92 -24.30
C ALA A 447 -11.19 -7.23 -23.11
N ASP A 448 -10.05 -7.90 -23.35
CA ASP A 448 -9.06 -8.19 -22.30
C ASP A 448 -8.39 -6.91 -21.79
N PHE A 449 -8.10 -5.95 -22.69
CA PHE A 449 -7.57 -4.65 -22.28
C PHE A 449 -8.57 -3.86 -21.44
N LYS A 450 -9.86 -3.86 -21.81
CA LYS A 450 -10.92 -3.28 -20.97
C LYS A 450 -10.96 -3.97 -19.60
N LYS A 451 -10.85 -5.30 -19.55
CA LYS A 451 -10.77 -6.06 -18.30
C LYS A 451 -9.54 -5.66 -17.47
N ALA A 452 -8.38 -5.43 -18.08
CA ALA A 452 -7.20 -4.94 -17.37
C ALA A 452 -7.42 -3.55 -16.75
N LEU A 453 -8.16 -2.65 -17.43
CA LEU A 453 -8.55 -1.36 -16.85
C LEU A 453 -9.51 -1.52 -15.65
N GLU A 454 -10.44 -2.48 -15.70
CA GLU A 454 -11.31 -2.84 -14.56
C GLU A 454 -10.51 -3.39 -13.36
N GLN A 455 -9.39 -4.07 -13.63
CA GLN A 455 -8.52 -4.63 -12.59
C GLN A 455 -7.72 -3.59 -11.80
N GLN A 456 -7.76 -2.31 -12.18
CA GLN A 456 -7.24 -1.23 -11.34
C GLN A 456 -7.94 -1.23 -9.97
N TRP A 457 -9.24 -1.52 -9.95
CA TRP A 457 -10.03 -1.65 -8.73
C TRP A 457 -9.86 -3.03 -8.13
N LYS A 458 -9.31 -3.10 -6.91
CA LYS A 458 -9.04 -4.37 -6.25
C LYS A 458 -10.26 -4.87 -5.49
N THR A 459 -10.63 -6.11 -5.76
CA THR A 459 -11.58 -6.90 -4.97
C THR A 459 -10.79 -7.78 -4.02
N ASP A 460 -11.30 -8.04 -2.81
CA ASP A 460 -10.61 -8.86 -1.80
C ASP A 460 -9.28 -8.25 -1.32
N LEU A 461 -9.38 -7.21 -0.47
CA LEU A 461 -8.20 -6.55 0.11
C LEU A 461 -7.49 -7.55 1.03
N ASN A 462 -6.30 -7.96 0.60
CA ASN A 462 -5.40 -8.87 1.30
C ASN A 462 -3.97 -8.33 1.13
N SER A 463 -2.94 -9.10 1.51
CA SER A 463 -1.53 -8.72 1.31
C SER A 463 -1.20 -8.39 -0.16
N GLN A 464 -1.84 -9.05 -1.14
CA GLN A 464 -1.70 -8.78 -2.58
C GLN A 464 -2.40 -7.49 -3.02
N ASN A 465 -3.50 -7.16 -2.36
CA ASN A 465 -4.41 -6.07 -2.70
C ASN A 465 -4.57 -5.11 -1.52
N SER A 466 -3.45 -4.66 -0.94
CA SER A 466 -3.47 -3.79 0.25
C SER A 466 -4.14 -2.43 0.01
N ARG A 467 -4.41 -2.08 -1.26
CA ARG A 467 -5.04 -0.83 -1.67
C ARG A 467 -6.27 -1.08 -2.57
N PRO A 468 -7.36 -0.34 -2.37
CA PRO A 468 -8.61 -0.54 -3.13
C PRO A 468 -8.53 -0.11 -4.59
N LEU A 469 -7.55 0.73 -4.94
CA LEU A 469 -7.28 1.17 -6.30
C LEU A 469 -5.78 1.24 -6.52
N LEU A 470 -5.34 0.65 -7.62
CA LEU A 470 -4.00 0.80 -8.16
C LEU A 470 -4.11 1.31 -9.59
N LYS A 471 -3.83 2.60 -9.78
CA LYS A 471 -4.00 3.26 -11.07
C LYS A 471 -2.92 2.80 -12.06
N LEU A 472 -3.32 2.59 -13.31
CA LEU A 472 -2.42 2.43 -14.43
C LEU A 472 -2.08 3.81 -15.03
N GLY A 473 -0.79 4.09 -15.21
CA GLY A 473 -0.33 5.11 -16.14
C GLY A 473 -0.60 4.65 -17.57
N LEU A 474 -1.11 5.54 -18.42
CA LEU A 474 -1.50 5.23 -19.79
C LEU A 474 -0.85 6.20 -20.78
N SER A 475 -0.38 5.66 -21.91
CA SER A 475 0.15 6.47 -23.00
C SER A 475 -0.89 7.47 -23.52
N SER A 476 -0.42 8.60 -24.01
CA SER A 476 -1.17 9.78 -24.47
C SER A 476 -2.26 9.52 -25.52
N ASN A 477 -2.19 8.39 -26.21
CA ASN A 477 -3.22 7.99 -27.16
C ASN A 477 -4.39 7.21 -26.55
N VAL A 478 -4.35 6.86 -25.27
CA VAL A 478 -5.43 6.13 -24.59
C VAL A 478 -6.18 7.04 -23.65
N ARG A 479 -7.51 7.03 -23.76
CA ARG A 479 -8.44 7.76 -22.90
C ARG A 479 -9.56 6.84 -22.46
N TYR A 480 -10.06 6.99 -21.24
CA TYR A 480 -11.23 6.24 -20.80
C TYR A 480 -12.11 7.05 -19.84
N THR A 481 -13.39 6.72 -19.86
CA THR A 481 -14.34 7.15 -18.83
C THR A 481 -14.75 5.98 -17.95
N TYR A 482 -15.16 6.28 -16.74
CA TYR A 482 -15.71 5.28 -15.84
C TYR A 482 -16.83 5.85 -14.97
N ASP A 483 -17.76 4.99 -14.56
CA ASP A 483 -18.76 5.31 -13.56
C ASP A 483 -18.28 4.83 -12.18
N PRO A 484 -17.89 5.74 -11.27
CA PRO A 484 -17.44 5.37 -9.94
C PRO A 484 -18.52 4.68 -9.10
N SER A 485 -19.81 4.87 -9.41
CA SER A 485 -20.93 4.27 -8.71
C SER A 485 -21.26 2.85 -9.16
N ALA A 486 -20.72 2.43 -10.32
CA ALA A 486 -20.95 1.10 -10.87
C ALA A 486 -20.22 0.00 -10.07
N LYS A 487 -20.71 -1.23 -10.23
CA LYS A 487 -20.16 -2.42 -9.58
C LYS A 487 -18.74 -2.70 -10.09
N TYR A 488 -17.94 -3.40 -9.28
CA TYR A 488 -16.63 -3.90 -9.71
C TYR A 488 -16.76 -4.72 -11.00
N GLY A 489 -15.89 -4.47 -11.98
CA GLY A 489 -15.93 -5.12 -13.29
C GLY A 489 -16.87 -4.47 -14.31
N GLU A 490 -17.65 -3.46 -13.89
CA GLU A 490 -18.61 -2.74 -14.73
C GLU A 490 -18.36 -1.21 -14.73
N ARG A 491 -17.20 -0.76 -14.22
CA ARG A 491 -16.94 0.68 -14.05
C ARG A 491 -16.55 1.37 -15.33
N ILE A 492 -15.78 0.73 -16.21
CA ILE A 492 -15.30 1.32 -17.45
C ILE A 492 -16.47 1.48 -18.43
N THR A 493 -16.85 2.74 -18.68
CA THR A 493 -17.96 3.13 -19.55
C THR A 493 -17.51 3.28 -21.00
N SER A 494 -16.33 3.85 -21.25
CA SER A 494 -15.76 3.92 -22.60
C SER A 494 -14.24 3.94 -22.58
N VAL A 495 -13.64 3.44 -23.67
CA VAL A 495 -12.19 3.43 -23.88
C VAL A 495 -11.92 3.83 -25.32
N TYR A 496 -10.94 4.69 -25.52
CA TYR A 496 -10.51 5.21 -26.80
C TYR A 496 -9.01 4.99 -26.97
N VAL A 497 -8.60 4.61 -28.18
CA VAL A 497 -7.20 4.41 -28.57
C VAL A 497 -6.98 5.14 -29.89
N ASN A 498 -6.07 6.11 -29.91
CA ASN A 498 -5.86 7.02 -31.04
C ASN A 498 -7.14 7.76 -31.47
N ASP A 499 -7.92 8.23 -30.49
CA ASP A 499 -9.22 8.91 -30.69
C ASP A 499 -10.29 8.07 -31.41
N GLU A 500 -10.10 6.75 -31.54
CA GLU A 500 -11.13 5.81 -32.00
C GLU A 500 -11.66 4.96 -30.82
N PRO A 501 -12.96 4.62 -30.79
CA PRO A 501 -13.50 3.70 -29.81
C PRO A 501 -12.77 2.35 -29.82
N LEU A 502 -12.51 1.80 -28.65
CA LEU A 502 -11.86 0.49 -28.52
C LEU A 502 -12.71 -0.61 -29.18
N ASP A 503 -12.14 -1.28 -30.19
CA ASP A 503 -12.76 -2.47 -30.78
C ASP A 503 -12.46 -3.68 -29.87
N LEU A 504 -13.51 -4.20 -29.22
CA LEU A 504 -13.40 -5.30 -28.27
C LEU A 504 -12.84 -6.59 -28.88
N LYS A 505 -12.97 -6.80 -30.19
CA LYS A 505 -12.51 -8.00 -30.90
C LYS A 505 -11.13 -7.83 -31.52
N ARG A 506 -10.72 -6.60 -31.84
CA ARG A 506 -9.40 -6.30 -32.36
C ARG A 506 -8.31 -6.69 -31.35
N LYS A 507 -7.17 -7.12 -31.86
CA LYS A 507 -5.96 -7.37 -31.08
C LYS A 507 -5.13 -6.11 -30.96
N TYR A 508 -4.64 -5.82 -29.76
CA TYR A 508 -3.79 -4.68 -29.44
C TYR A 508 -2.50 -5.19 -28.80
N THR A 509 -1.39 -4.58 -29.19
CA THR A 509 -0.09 -4.78 -28.55
C THR A 509 0.05 -3.81 -27.38
N ILE A 510 0.31 -4.36 -26.20
CA ILE A 510 0.42 -3.61 -24.95
C ILE A 510 1.86 -3.71 -24.46
N GLY A 511 2.60 -2.60 -24.48
CA GLY A 511 3.97 -2.51 -23.99
C GLY A 511 4.04 -2.06 -22.53
N SER A 512 4.88 -2.73 -21.75
CA SER A 512 5.14 -2.40 -20.34
C SER A 512 6.37 -3.15 -19.81
N VAL A 513 6.55 -3.12 -18.49
CA VAL A 513 7.49 -3.97 -17.76
C VAL A 513 6.97 -5.41 -17.67
N THR A 514 7.85 -6.40 -17.70
CA THR A 514 7.50 -7.83 -17.66
C THR A 514 6.63 -8.18 -16.45
N PHE A 515 6.97 -7.68 -15.26
CA PHE A 515 6.18 -7.85 -14.04
C PHE A 515 4.67 -7.64 -14.27
N LEU A 516 4.29 -6.50 -14.87
CA LEU A 516 2.90 -6.17 -15.11
C LEU A 516 2.28 -7.03 -16.22
N LEU A 517 3.03 -7.22 -17.32
CA LEU A 517 2.56 -7.99 -18.48
C LEU A 517 2.28 -9.46 -18.16
N GLU A 518 2.97 -10.01 -17.17
CA GLU A 518 2.79 -11.38 -16.73
C GLU A 518 1.76 -11.52 -15.59
N GLY A 519 1.05 -10.44 -15.26
CA GLY A 519 -0.09 -10.45 -14.34
C GLY A 519 0.23 -10.05 -12.90
N GLY A 520 1.43 -9.48 -12.65
CA GLY A 520 1.76 -8.84 -11.38
C GLY A 520 0.73 -7.79 -10.98
N ASP A 521 0.66 -7.49 -9.68
CA ASP A 521 -0.38 -6.62 -9.09
C ASP A 521 -1.82 -7.08 -9.40
N SER A 522 -2.06 -8.37 -9.62
CA SER A 522 -3.38 -8.93 -9.98
C SER A 522 -3.96 -8.40 -11.31
N PHE A 523 -3.11 -8.13 -12.31
CA PHE A 523 -3.55 -7.78 -13.67
C PHE A 523 -3.57 -9.00 -14.61
N ASP A 524 -4.21 -10.10 -14.20
CA ASP A 524 -4.22 -11.37 -14.95
C ASP A 524 -4.80 -11.26 -16.36
N ALA A 525 -5.62 -10.24 -16.65
CA ALA A 525 -6.14 -10.01 -18.00
C ALA A 525 -5.04 -9.78 -19.05
N LEU A 526 -3.87 -9.28 -18.65
CA LEU A 526 -2.72 -9.10 -19.54
C LEU A 526 -2.07 -10.42 -19.94
N THR A 527 -2.30 -11.49 -19.18
CA THR A 527 -1.77 -12.83 -19.47
C THR A 527 -2.61 -13.62 -20.47
N ALA A 528 -3.73 -13.04 -20.94
CA ALA A 528 -4.63 -13.66 -21.88
C ALA A 528 -3.87 -14.12 -23.14
N GLY A 529 -3.75 -15.44 -23.31
CA GLY A 529 -3.05 -16.05 -24.45
C GLY A 529 -1.56 -16.36 -24.25
N LYS A 530 -0.97 -16.07 -23.06
CA LYS A 530 0.41 -16.43 -22.68
C LYS A 530 1.45 -16.09 -23.76
N ASN A 531 1.43 -14.86 -24.25
CA ASN A 531 2.18 -14.43 -25.44
C ASN A 531 3.15 -13.27 -25.17
N LEU A 532 3.70 -13.19 -23.96
CA LEU A 532 4.74 -12.22 -23.63
C LEU A 532 5.90 -12.35 -24.63
N VAL A 533 6.30 -11.21 -25.18
CA VAL A 533 7.56 -11.04 -25.88
C VAL A 533 8.42 -10.11 -25.04
N ASN A 534 9.42 -10.69 -24.40
CA ASN A 534 10.41 -9.99 -23.61
C ASN A 534 11.55 -9.48 -24.51
N MET A 535 11.93 -8.21 -24.36
CA MET A 535 13.00 -7.58 -25.12
C MET A 535 14.37 -7.66 -24.41
N GLY A 536 14.42 -8.02 -23.13
CA GLY A 536 15.65 -8.21 -22.34
C GLY A 536 16.40 -6.91 -22.00
N ASN A 537 15.82 -5.76 -22.31
CA ASN A 537 16.37 -4.45 -21.96
C ASN A 537 15.68 -3.89 -20.72
N LEU A 538 16.46 -3.24 -19.85
CA LEU A 538 15.96 -2.71 -18.58
C LEU A 538 15.09 -1.47 -18.79
N ASP A 539 14.01 -1.39 -18.02
CA ASP A 539 13.06 -0.29 -17.97
C ASP A 539 13.73 1.06 -17.74
N ARG A 540 14.57 1.17 -16.71
CA ARG A 540 15.30 2.40 -16.36
C ARG A 540 16.25 2.86 -17.46
N ASP A 541 16.87 1.94 -18.19
CA ASP A 541 17.84 2.28 -19.23
C ASP A 541 17.13 2.82 -20.48
N GLN A 542 15.99 2.23 -20.84
CA GLN A 542 15.14 2.77 -21.91
C GLN A 542 14.48 4.09 -21.51
N LEU A 543 14.05 4.22 -20.24
CA LEU A 543 13.53 5.48 -19.74
C LEU A 543 14.59 6.59 -19.78
N ALA A 544 15.83 6.30 -19.37
CA ALA A 544 16.96 7.22 -19.47
C ALA A 544 17.20 7.65 -20.92
N LYS A 545 17.24 6.70 -21.86
CA LYS A 545 17.37 7.00 -23.29
C LYS A 545 16.22 7.89 -23.79
N TYR A 546 14.98 7.54 -23.46
CA TYR A 546 13.77 8.26 -23.87
C TYR A 546 13.71 9.71 -23.35
N LEU A 547 14.20 9.94 -22.12
CA LEU A 547 14.32 11.27 -21.52
C LEU A 547 15.43 12.11 -22.18
N GLY A 548 16.53 11.47 -22.56
CA GLY A 548 17.68 12.10 -23.21
C GLY A 548 17.44 12.50 -24.67
N GLU A 549 16.48 11.88 -25.36
CA GLU A 549 16.19 12.16 -26.78
C GLU A 549 15.60 13.56 -27.02
N LYS A 550 14.69 14.00 -26.16
CA LYS A 550 14.08 15.34 -26.22
C LYS A 550 13.48 15.72 -24.87
N VAL A 551 13.42 17.02 -24.60
CA VAL A 551 12.70 17.55 -23.43
C VAL A 551 11.20 17.31 -23.61
N ARG A 552 10.55 16.86 -22.53
CA ARG A 552 9.11 16.57 -22.46
C ARG A 552 8.51 17.36 -21.32
N GLU A 553 7.26 17.74 -21.47
CA GLU A 553 6.50 18.46 -20.44
C GLU A 553 5.43 17.52 -19.86
N PRO A 554 5.12 17.63 -18.55
CA PRO A 554 4.02 16.89 -17.95
C PRO A 554 2.69 17.25 -18.62
N ARG A 555 1.82 16.24 -18.80
CA ARG A 555 0.46 16.45 -19.32
C ARG A 555 -0.32 17.36 -18.36
N ALA A 556 -1.04 18.33 -18.91
CA ALA A 556 -1.97 19.16 -18.13
C ALA A 556 -3.40 18.60 -18.12
N GLN A 557 -3.71 17.70 -19.05
CA GLN A 557 -5.01 17.10 -19.21
C GLN A 557 -4.97 15.62 -18.83
N LYS A 558 -6.01 15.16 -18.11
CA LYS A 558 -6.17 13.76 -17.71
C LYS A 558 -6.79 12.91 -18.81
N SER A 559 -6.43 11.63 -18.78
CA SER A 559 -6.91 10.61 -19.70
C SER A 559 -7.97 9.71 -19.07
N SER A 560 -8.19 9.82 -17.76
CA SER A 560 -9.19 9.04 -17.02
C SER A 560 -10.15 9.91 -16.23
N VAL A 561 -11.40 10.02 -16.70
CA VAL A 561 -12.43 10.86 -16.08
C VAL A 561 -13.57 10.01 -15.56
N GLY A 562 -13.88 10.16 -14.28
CA GLY A 562 -15.05 9.54 -13.65
C GLY A 562 -16.28 10.40 -13.88
N VAL A 563 -17.35 9.83 -14.44
CA VAL A 563 -18.63 10.54 -14.68
C VAL A 563 -19.79 9.63 -14.31
N THR A 564 -20.60 10.06 -13.35
CA THR A 564 -21.88 9.41 -13.00
C THR A 564 -23.02 10.35 -13.37
N VAL A 565 -23.84 9.97 -14.34
CA VAL A 565 -25.09 10.66 -14.66
C VAL A 565 -26.23 9.97 -13.92
N GLY A 566 -26.79 10.64 -12.91
CA GLY A 566 -27.88 10.09 -12.12
C GLY A 566 -29.22 10.14 -12.86
N ALA A 567 -30.17 9.33 -12.41
CA ALA A 567 -31.54 9.42 -12.89
C ALA A 567 -32.20 10.75 -12.45
N PRO A 568 -33.16 11.29 -13.23
CA PRO A 568 -33.94 12.44 -12.80
C PRO A 568 -34.60 12.19 -11.43
N ASN A 569 -34.37 13.08 -10.47
CA ASN A 569 -35.02 13.01 -9.17
C ASN A 569 -36.49 13.46 -9.24
N LYS A 570 -37.19 13.48 -8.10
CA LYS A 570 -38.61 13.88 -8.04
C LYS A 570 -38.87 15.32 -8.50
N GLN A 571 -37.84 16.17 -8.51
CA GLN A 571 -37.88 17.57 -8.92
C GLN A 571 -37.44 17.75 -10.39
N GLY A 572 -37.20 16.66 -11.12
CA GLY A 572 -36.71 16.68 -12.48
C GLY A 572 -35.22 17.02 -12.61
N ASP A 573 -34.48 17.07 -11.51
CA ASP A 573 -33.03 17.33 -11.53
C ASP A 573 -32.25 16.07 -11.85
N ILE A 574 -31.34 16.17 -12.80
CA ILE A 574 -30.41 15.13 -13.23
C ILE A 574 -29.03 15.50 -12.66
N PRO A 575 -28.59 14.88 -11.55
CA PRO A 575 -27.28 15.15 -11.00
C PRO A 575 -26.20 14.51 -11.87
N VAL A 576 -25.09 15.21 -12.06
CA VAL A 576 -23.88 14.68 -12.69
C VAL A 576 -22.72 14.87 -11.74
N ASP A 577 -22.18 13.76 -11.25
CA ASP A 577 -21.01 13.73 -10.39
C ASP A 577 -19.77 13.40 -11.22
N MET A 578 -18.70 14.17 -11.02
CA MET A 578 -17.44 13.99 -11.76
C MET A 578 -16.26 13.91 -10.82
N ARG A 579 -15.28 13.10 -11.22
CA ARG A 579 -14.01 12.88 -10.50
C ARG A 579 -12.84 12.66 -11.47
N GLY A 580 -11.63 12.79 -10.96
CA GLY A 580 -10.41 12.70 -11.77
C GLY A 580 -10.29 13.86 -12.77
N LEU A 581 -10.77 15.06 -12.41
CA LEU A 581 -10.65 16.25 -13.28
C LEU A 581 -9.28 16.93 -13.17
N SER A 582 -8.50 16.58 -12.14
CA SER A 582 -7.20 17.21 -11.86
C SER A 582 -6.13 16.18 -11.55
N PHE A 583 -4.88 16.50 -11.88
CA PHE A 583 -3.74 15.91 -11.17
C PHE A 583 -3.68 16.51 -9.75
N SER A 584 -3.13 15.79 -8.79
CA SER A 584 -3.02 16.29 -7.41
C SER A 584 -1.98 17.41 -7.24
N GLU A 585 -1.03 17.49 -8.17
CA GLU A 585 0.00 18.52 -8.24
C GLU A 585 0.45 18.71 -9.69
N GLY A 586 1.25 19.74 -9.96
CA GLY A 586 1.74 20.06 -11.30
C GLY A 586 0.78 20.95 -12.10
N PRO A 587 0.94 21.04 -13.43
CA PRO A 587 0.25 22.05 -14.23
C PRO A 587 -1.24 21.76 -14.45
N GLY A 588 -1.69 20.51 -14.29
CA GLY A 588 -3.06 20.08 -14.59
C GLY A 588 -4.02 20.08 -13.40
N VAL A 589 -4.03 21.17 -12.62
CA VAL A 589 -4.99 21.37 -11.51
C VAL A 589 -6.16 22.22 -12.01
N THR A 590 -7.28 21.56 -12.31
CA THR A 590 -8.47 22.19 -12.91
C THR A 590 -9.19 23.05 -11.87
N LYS A 591 -9.60 24.26 -12.26
CA LYS A 591 -10.41 25.19 -11.46
C LYS A 591 -11.88 25.14 -11.84
N ASN A 592 -12.18 25.04 -13.13
CA ASN A 592 -13.55 25.01 -13.64
C ASN A 592 -13.77 23.82 -14.56
N VAL A 593 -14.99 23.29 -14.50
CA VAL A 593 -15.47 22.27 -15.43
C VAL A 593 -16.73 22.74 -16.12
N THR A 594 -16.83 22.43 -17.40
CA THR A 594 -18.02 22.61 -18.22
C THR A 594 -18.53 21.24 -18.63
N VAL A 595 -19.81 20.97 -18.38
CA VAL A 595 -20.48 19.72 -18.72
C VAL A 595 -21.59 20.03 -19.69
N THR A 596 -21.73 19.19 -20.72
CA THR A 596 -22.80 19.31 -21.71
C THR A 596 -23.55 17.99 -21.80
N ILE A 597 -24.88 18.03 -21.69
CA ILE A 597 -25.77 16.90 -22.02
C ILE A 597 -26.65 17.32 -23.20
N GLY A 598 -26.49 16.64 -24.34
CA GLY A 598 -27.10 17.07 -25.60
C GLY A 598 -26.64 18.50 -25.96
N ASP A 599 -27.58 19.44 -25.94
CA ASP A 599 -27.33 20.86 -26.25
C ASP A 599 -27.29 21.77 -25.01
N VAL A 600 -27.46 21.20 -23.80
CA VAL A 600 -27.54 21.96 -22.54
C VAL A 600 -26.19 21.95 -21.86
N GLU A 601 -25.69 23.14 -21.47
CA GLU A 601 -24.40 23.32 -20.79
C GLU A 601 -24.60 23.71 -19.31
N ARG A 602 -23.69 23.23 -18.44
CA ARG A 602 -23.53 23.63 -17.04
C ARG A 602 -22.06 23.82 -16.69
N LYS A 603 -21.79 24.72 -15.76
CA LYS A 603 -20.44 24.97 -15.22
C LYS A 603 -20.43 24.80 -13.71
N ALA A 604 -19.31 24.33 -13.18
CA ALA A 604 -19.05 24.25 -11.75
C ALA A 604 -17.57 24.53 -11.45
N ASP A 605 -17.32 25.02 -10.24
CA ASP A 605 -16.00 25.05 -9.66
C ASP A 605 -15.55 23.61 -9.32
N VAL A 606 -14.26 23.35 -9.47
CA VAL A 606 -13.65 22.04 -9.17
C VAL A 606 -13.01 22.07 -7.78
N ASN A 607 -13.44 21.14 -6.94
CA ASN A 607 -12.86 20.90 -5.62
C ASN A 607 -11.59 20.04 -5.75
N ASN A 608 -10.43 20.64 -5.45
CA ASN A 608 -9.13 19.97 -5.46
C ASN A 608 -8.65 19.56 -4.05
N SER A 609 -9.53 19.51 -3.06
CA SER A 609 -9.19 18.92 -1.76
C SER A 609 -8.74 17.47 -1.95
N LEU A 610 -7.57 17.14 -1.39
CA LEU A 610 -7.03 15.78 -1.38
C LEU A 610 -7.48 14.97 -0.14
N VAL A 611 -8.18 15.62 0.79
CA VAL A 611 -8.66 14.98 2.02
C VAL A 611 -9.81 14.05 1.69
N GLU A 612 -9.65 12.77 2.03
CA GLU A 612 -10.69 11.76 1.85
C GLU A 612 -11.09 11.11 3.17
N PRO A 613 -12.15 11.57 3.88
CA PRO A 613 -12.49 11.16 5.25
C PRO A 613 -12.72 9.67 5.51
N LYS A 614 -12.93 8.86 4.46
CA LYS A 614 -13.11 7.42 4.57
C LYS A 614 -11.94 6.62 4.03
N ALA A 615 -10.77 7.25 3.83
CA ALA A 615 -9.57 6.70 3.19
C ALA A 615 -9.23 5.25 3.63
N ASN A 616 -9.44 4.93 4.91
CA ASN A 616 -9.05 3.68 5.55
C ASN A 616 -10.20 2.66 5.71
N THR A 617 -11.30 2.78 4.95
CA THR A 617 -12.44 1.85 5.01
C THR A 617 -12.82 1.37 3.61
N THR A 618 -13.64 0.32 3.50
CA THR A 618 -14.20 -0.11 2.19
C THR A 618 -15.10 0.94 1.55
N ASP A 619 -15.56 1.91 2.34
CA ASP A 619 -16.31 3.08 1.87
C ASP A 619 -15.39 4.21 1.36
N SER A 620 -14.07 3.99 1.33
CA SER A 620 -13.09 4.95 0.87
C SER A 620 -13.35 5.39 -0.57
N ILE A 621 -13.37 6.70 -0.80
CA ILE A 621 -13.38 7.28 -2.15
C ILE A 621 -12.04 7.06 -2.87
N ILE A 622 -11.00 6.53 -2.21
CA ILE A 622 -9.76 6.03 -2.87
C ILE A 622 -10.05 4.84 -3.79
N THR A 623 -11.25 4.24 -3.75
CA THR A 623 -11.71 3.41 -4.87
C THR A 623 -11.87 4.22 -6.17
N THR A 624 -11.63 5.53 -6.19
CA THR A 624 -11.76 6.39 -7.38
C THR A 624 -10.67 7.45 -7.40
N ASP A 625 -10.41 8.04 -8.56
CA ASP A 625 -9.44 9.12 -8.71
C ASP A 625 -9.97 10.41 -8.06
N GLY A 626 -9.59 10.64 -6.80
CA GLY A 626 -10.21 11.67 -5.94
C GLY A 626 -9.80 13.12 -6.24
N ALA A 627 -8.80 13.36 -7.10
CA ALA A 627 -8.32 14.70 -7.41
C ALA A 627 -9.21 15.39 -8.46
N GLY A 628 -9.74 16.56 -8.09
CA GLY A 628 -10.63 17.36 -8.94
C GLY A 628 -12.04 16.78 -9.01
N GLN A 629 -12.85 17.11 -8.02
CA GLN A 629 -14.26 16.70 -7.91
C GLN A 629 -15.19 17.85 -8.26
N ALA A 630 -16.28 17.56 -8.97
CA ALA A 630 -17.31 18.55 -9.25
C ALA A 630 -18.68 17.88 -9.35
N GLN A 631 -19.71 18.66 -9.08
CA GLN A 631 -21.10 18.25 -9.24
C GLN A 631 -21.86 19.36 -9.97
N VAL A 632 -22.66 18.97 -10.96
CA VAL A 632 -23.63 19.86 -11.62
C VAL A 632 -25.01 19.20 -11.61
N SER A 633 -26.05 20.00 -11.84
CA SER A 633 -27.41 19.51 -12.01
C SER A 633 -28.03 20.07 -13.27
N PHE A 634 -28.69 19.21 -14.04
CA PHE A 634 -29.46 19.57 -15.23
C PHE A 634 -30.95 19.43 -14.96
N LYS A 635 -31.77 20.28 -15.58
CA LYS A 635 -33.22 20.06 -15.59
C LYS A 635 -33.59 19.12 -16.71
N LYS A 636 -34.32 18.05 -16.39
CA LYS A 636 -34.82 17.06 -17.35
C LYS A 636 -35.56 17.75 -18.49
N GLU A 637 -36.39 18.74 -18.19
CA GLU A 637 -37.19 19.46 -19.18
C GLU A 637 -36.32 20.22 -20.18
N GLU A 638 -35.19 20.77 -19.73
CA GLU A 638 -34.24 21.47 -20.61
C GLU A 638 -33.49 20.50 -21.52
N VAL A 639 -33.03 19.37 -20.97
CA VAL A 639 -32.28 18.36 -21.73
C VAL A 639 -33.19 17.65 -22.75
N CYS A 640 -34.39 17.27 -22.33
CA CYS A 640 -35.36 16.59 -23.18
C CYS A 640 -35.98 17.52 -24.23
N GLY A 641 -36.18 18.80 -23.90
CA GLY A 641 -36.91 19.72 -24.76
C GLY A 641 -38.30 19.18 -25.07
N THR A 642 -38.59 18.95 -26.35
CA THR A 642 -39.87 18.40 -26.83
C THR A 642 -39.86 16.88 -27.05
N ARG A 643 -38.73 16.21 -26.82
CA ARG A 643 -38.59 14.76 -27.03
C ARG A 643 -39.39 13.99 -25.96
N THR A 644 -39.90 12.82 -26.32
CA THR A 644 -40.66 11.92 -25.43
C THR A 644 -40.07 10.51 -25.45
N GLY A 645 -40.42 9.69 -24.46
CA GLY A 645 -39.87 8.35 -24.28
C GLY A 645 -38.40 8.36 -23.84
N ARG A 646 -37.75 7.19 -23.91
CA ARG A 646 -36.32 7.07 -23.60
C ARG A 646 -35.49 7.63 -24.75
N GLN A 647 -34.60 8.55 -24.43
CA GLN A 647 -33.76 9.26 -25.38
C GLN A 647 -32.30 9.11 -24.97
N GLU A 648 -31.43 8.88 -25.94
CA GLU A 648 -29.98 8.83 -25.74
C GLU A 648 -29.38 10.21 -25.99
N PHE A 649 -28.57 10.70 -25.04
CA PHE A 649 -27.89 11.98 -25.12
C PHE A 649 -26.38 11.79 -25.00
N SER A 650 -25.61 12.55 -25.79
CA SER A 650 -24.17 12.67 -25.62
C SER A 650 -23.84 13.46 -24.35
N VAL A 651 -22.78 13.04 -23.66
CA VAL A 651 -22.22 13.73 -22.50
C VAL A 651 -20.80 14.17 -22.83
N ALA A 652 -20.51 15.45 -22.67
CA ALA A 652 -19.17 16.00 -22.83
C ALA A 652 -18.70 16.70 -21.55
N VAL A 653 -17.40 16.64 -21.29
CA VAL A 653 -16.76 17.26 -20.12
C VAL A 653 -15.51 18.00 -20.60
N ALA A 654 -15.45 19.30 -20.36
CA ALA A 654 -14.31 20.14 -20.65
C ALA A 654 -13.77 20.80 -19.37
N THR A 655 -12.45 20.82 -19.24
CA THR A 655 -11.73 21.49 -18.14
C THR A 655 -11.03 22.74 -18.66
N ASP A 656 -10.35 23.48 -17.77
CA ASP A 656 -9.51 24.61 -18.18
C ASP A 656 -8.37 24.22 -19.16
N PHE A 657 -8.09 22.91 -19.30
CA PHE A 657 -7.05 22.36 -20.17
C PHE A 657 -7.58 21.74 -21.47
N GLY A 658 -8.90 21.71 -21.67
CA GLY A 658 -9.55 21.21 -22.89
C GLY A 658 -10.62 20.14 -22.64
N THR A 659 -11.13 19.57 -23.75
CA THR A 659 -12.18 18.55 -23.73
C THR A 659 -11.63 17.21 -23.24
N SER A 660 -12.00 16.82 -22.02
CA SER A 660 -11.54 15.59 -21.35
C SER A 660 -12.46 14.40 -21.62
N VAL A 661 -13.73 14.67 -21.91
CA VAL A 661 -14.67 13.69 -22.46
C VAL A 661 -15.37 14.32 -23.67
N SER A 662 -15.17 13.76 -24.85
CA SER A 662 -15.83 14.20 -26.08
C SER A 662 -17.26 13.64 -26.18
N PRO A 663 -18.19 14.30 -26.90
CA PRO A 663 -19.60 13.89 -26.99
C PRO A 663 -19.84 12.46 -27.48
N ASP A 664 -18.92 11.92 -28.27
CA ASP A 664 -18.97 10.54 -28.77
C ASP A 664 -18.54 9.50 -27.74
N GLN A 665 -17.77 9.91 -26.72
CA GLN A 665 -17.16 9.01 -25.75
C GLN A 665 -18.10 8.56 -24.65
N LEU A 666 -19.11 9.35 -24.32
CA LEU A 666 -20.04 9.02 -23.25
C LEU A 666 -21.45 9.37 -23.66
N LYS A 667 -22.36 8.44 -23.42
CA LYS A 667 -23.78 8.61 -23.65
C LYS A 667 -24.55 8.26 -22.40
N THR A 668 -25.71 8.88 -22.25
CA THR A 668 -26.64 8.62 -21.16
C THR A 668 -28.06 8.50 -21.71
N GLU A 669 -28.86 7.60 -21.15
CA GLU A 669 -30.26 7.47 -21.50
C GLU A 669 -31.11 8.23 -20.47
N ILE A 670 -31.97 9.13 -20.94
CA ILE A 670 -32.90 9.88 -20.10
C ILE A 670 -34.32 9.59 -20.59
N ASP A 671 -35.19 9.14 -19.68
CA ASP A 671 -36.62 9.01 -19.95
C ASP A 671 -37.27 10.39 -19.94
N CYS A 672 -37.66 10.90 -21.11
CA CYS A 672 -38.28 12.19 -21.30
C CYS A 672 -39.79 12.23 -21.04
N GLY A 673 -40.39 11.13 -20.55
CA GLY A 673 -41.82 11.05 -20.23
C GLY A 673 -42.70 10.64 -21.41
N ALA A 674 -43.98 10.39 -21.15
CA ALA A 674 -44.91 9.81 -22.13
C ALA A 674 -45.26 10.78 -23.28
N GLU A 675 -45.53 10.21 -24.47
CA GLU A 675 -46.25 10.90 -25.55
C GLU A 675 -47.57 11.46 -25.01
N THR A 676 -47.75 12.78 -25.05
CA THR A 676 -49.08 13.37 -24.90
C THR A 676 -49.87 13.11 -26.18
N GLN A 677 -50.45 11.91 -26.30
CA GLN A 677 -51.55 11.70 -27.24
C GLN A 677 -52.68 12.66 -26.84
N PRO A 678 -53.16 13.56 -27.73
CA PRO A 678 -54.27 14.43 -27.40
C PRO A 678 -55.51 13.57 -27.17
N ARG A 679 -56.04 13.59 -25.94
CA ARG A 679 -57.36 13.05 -25.63
C ARG A 679 -58.38 13.77 -26.53
N PRO A 680 -59.26 13.06 -27.26
CA PRO A 680 -60.30 13.73 -28.04
C PRO A 680 -61.13 14.58 -27.09
N THR A 681 -61.31 15.86 -27.41
CA THR A 681 -62.22 16.75 -26.69
C THR A 681 -63.64 16.26 -26.93
N ASP A 682 -64.26 15.75 -25.87
CA ASP A 682 -65.69 15.48 -25.84
C ASP A 682 -66.41 16.83 -25.83
N ASN A 683 -66.84 17.27 -27.01
CA ASN A 683 -67.75 18.40 -27.15
C ASN A 683 -69.13 17.91 -26.75
N GLY A 684 -69.55 18.26 -25.53
CA GLY A 684 -70.95 18.25 -25.17
C GLY A 684 -71.71 19.23 -26.05
N ASP A 685 -72.69 18.72 -26.80
CA ASP A 685 -73.90 19.47 -27.06
C ASP A 685 -75.11 18.55 -26.86
N SER A 686 -75.95 18.99 -25.93
CA SER A 686 -77.22 18.40 -25.52
C SER A 686 -78.29 18.64 -26.57
N ARG A 687 -79.09 17.63 -26.89
CA ARG A 687 -80.54 17.76 -27.08
C ARG A 687 -81.25 16.41 -27.09
N ASP A 688 -82.35 16.40 -26.36
CA ASP A 688 -83.30 15.32 -26.09
C ASP A 688 -83.93 14.72 -27.35
N ASP A 689 -84.26 13.42 -27.30
CA ASP A 689 -85.63 12.94 -27.55
C ASP A 689 -85.77 11.43 -27.26
N ASP A 690 -86.63 11.13 -26.29
CA ASP A 690 -87.64 10.07 -26.22
C ASP A 690 -87.38 8.59 -26.59
N LYS A 691 -87.77 7.75 -25.61
CA LYS A 691 -88.53 6.47 -25.67
C LYS A 691 -87.83 5.10 -25.69
N ASP A 692 -88.06 4.42 -24.55
CA ASP A 692 -88.71 3.11 -24.40
C ASP A 692 -87.88 1.82 -24.61
N GLY A 693 -88.12 0.84 -23.72
CA GLY A 693 -87.83 -0.58 -23.98
C GLY A 693 -86.71 -1.26 -23.18
N SER A 694 -87.12 -2.01 -22.15
CA SER A 694 -86.56 -3.26 -21.59
C SER A 694 -85.51 -4.04 -22.44
N ASP A 695 -84.51 -4.69 -21.81
CA ASP A 695 -84.59 -6.05 -21.24
C ASP A 695 -83.20 -6.59 -20.82
N ALA A 696 -83.20 -7.62 -19.97
CA ALA A 696 -82.10 -8.43 -19.47
C ALA A 696 -81.26 -9.07 -20.61
N GLY A 697 -79.95 -9.29 -20.46
CA GLY A 697 -79.34 -10.32 -19.61
C GLY A 697 -78.05 -10.87 -20.27
N PRO A 698 -77.26 -11.70 -19.56
CA PRO A 698 -75.84 -11.95 -19.82
C PRO A 698 -75.56 -13.35 -20.41
N SER A 699 -74.37 -13.59 -21.00
CA SER A 699 -73.64 -14.88 -20.95
C SER A 699 -72.28 -14.74 -21.67
N GLU A 700 -71.15 -15.00 -21.01
CA GLU A 700 -70.39 -16.28 -20.99
C GLU A 700 -69.47 -16.53 -22.21
N THR A 701 -68.17 -16.58 -21.92
CA THR A 701 -67.09 -17.58 -22.25
C THR A 701 -67.45 -18.82 -23.09
N PRO A 702 -66.51 -19.72 -23.51
CA PRO A 702 -65.04 -19.90 -23.27
C PRO A 702 -64.31 -20.17 -24.62
N GLY A 703 -63.05 -20.60 -24.80
CA GLY A 703 -62.10 -21.42 -24.06
C GLY A 703 -61.09 -22.04 -25.03
N ASP A 704 -60.08 -22.67 -24.43
CA ASP A 704 -59.24 -23.77 -24.92
C ASP A 704 -57.82 -23.51 -25.50
N GLU A 705 -56.90 -24.13 -24.77
CA GLU A 705 -55.45 -24.34 -24.85
C GLU A 705 -55.04 -25.38 -25.96
N PRO A 706 -53.88 -26.10 -25.88
CA PRO A 706 -52.48 -25.66 -26.06
C PRO A 706 -51.70 -26.58 -27.04
N SER A 707 -50.39 -26.35 -27.23
CA SER A 707 -49.45 -27.43 -27.59
C SER A 707 -48.01 -27.15 -27.13
N ASP A 708 -47.49 -28.08 -26.33
CA ASP A 708 -46.11 -28.25 -25.87
C ASP A 708 -45.13 -28.68 -26.99
N ASP A 709 -43.83 -28.42 -26.80
CA ASP A 709 -42.80 -29.45 -27.06
C ASP A 709 -41.54 -29.25 -26.17
N GLN A 710 -41.03 -30.36 -25.63
CA GLN A 710 -39.94 -30.49 -24.64
C GLN A 710 -38.57 -30.75 -25.31
N SER A 711 -37.43 -30.34 -24.74
CA SER A 711 -36.51 -31.11 -23.85
C SER A 711 -35.10 -30.46 -23.99
N SER A 712 -34.15 -30.45 -23.06
CA SER A 712 -33.58 -31.55 -22.28
C SER A 712 -32.74 -31.07 -21.07
N ASP A 713 -32.64 -31.93 -20.06
CA ASP A 713 -32.16 -31.78 -18.68
C ASP A 713 -30.65 -31.56 -18.42
N ALA A 714 -30.37 -30.92 -17.28
CA ALA A 714 -29.25 -31.20 -16.37
C ALA A 714 -29.72 -31.03 -14.90
N PRO A 715 -29.20 -31.81 -13.92
CA PRO A 715 -29.93 -32.10 -12.69
C PRO A 715 -29.72 -31.07 -11.56
N ALA A 716 -30.78 -30.95 -10.77
CA ALA A 716 -30.93 -30.10 -9.60
C ALA A 716 -30.25 -30.64 -8.34
N HIS A 717 -29.82 -29.71 -7.47
CA HIS A 717 -29.97 -29.87 -6.02
C HIS A 717 -30.83 -28.71 -5.48
N ALA A 718 -32.01 -29.09 -5.00
CA ALA A 718 -32.94 -28.36 -4.12
C ALA A 718 -32.33 -28.25 -2.70
N GLU A 719 -32.81 -27.49 -1.72
CA GLU A 719 -33.93 -26.57 -1.47
C GLU A 719 -33.67 -25.94 -0.08
N LYS A 720 -34.19 -24.73 0.17
CA LYS A 720 -34.66 -24.16 1.48
C LYS A 720 -33.66 -24.10 2.65
N ASP A 721 -33.57 -23.02 3.43
CA ASP A 721 -34.69 -22.41 4.14
C ASP A 721 -34.32 -21.01 4.64
N SER A 722 -35.34 -20.16 4.70
CA SER A 722 -35.34 -18.86 5.35
C SER A 722 -35.12 -19.00 6.86
N GLY A 723 -34.06 -18.37 7.37
CA GLY A 723 -33.79 -18.25 8.79
C GLY A 723 -33.26 -16.85 9.11
N ASP A 724 -34.12 -16.03 9.70
CA ASP A 724 -33.78 -14.72 10.25
C ASP A 724 -32.92 -14.87 11.53
N MET A 725 -32.08 -13.84 11.80
CA MET A 725 -31.24 -13.56 12.99
C MET A 725 -29.75 -14.03 13.01
N PRO A 726 -28.82 -13.35 13.73
CA PRO A 726 -28.86 -12.03 14.38
C PRO A 726 -27.73 -11.07 14.00
N ARG A 727 -28.03 -9.76 14.03
CA ARG A 727 -27.05 -8.66 14.13
C ARG A 727 -26.20 -8.81 15.40
N THR A 728 -24.89 -8.94 15.25
CA THR A 728 -23.90 -8.60 16.29
C THR A 728 -22.99 -7.48 15.78
N GLY A 729 -23.58 -6.33 15.50
CA GLY A 729 -22.87 -5.06 15.38
C GLY A 729 -23.02 -4.30 16.69
N ALA A 730 -21.96 -4.20 17.47
CA ALA A 730 -21.94 -3.41 18.69
C ALA A 730 -22.13 -1.91 18.35
N ASN A 731 -23.26 -1.34 18.75
CA ASN A 731 -23.50 0.10 18.65
C ASN A 731 -22.63 0.84 19.67
N ILE A 732 -21.54 1.45 19.20
CA ILE A 732 -20.71 2.38 19.99
C ILE A 732 -21.42 3.74 20.04
N VAL A 733 -22.51 3.85 20.80
CA VAL A 733 -23.14 5.15 21.11
C VAL A 733 -23.46 5.33 22.60
N GLN A 734 -23.26 4.31 23.45
CA GLN A 734 -23.52 4.43 24.90
C GLN A 734 -22.29 4.62 25.79
N SER A 735 -21.07 4.67 25.25
CA SER A 735 -19.83 4.80 26.04
C SER A 735 -19.44 6.26 26.36
N ALA A 736 -19.99 7.25 25.66
CA ALA A 736 -19.62 8.65 25.84
C ALA A 736 -20.26 9.30 27.07
N THR A 737 -21.40 8.80 27.56
CA THR A 737 -22.13 9.39 28.69
C THR A 737 -21.58 8.94 30.06
N VAL A 738 -20.87 7.82 30.13
CA VAL A 738 -20.28 7.29 31.38
C VAL A 738 -18.92 7.92 31.68
N ALA A 739 -18.14 8.30 30.65
CA ALA A 739 -16.85 8.97 30.83
C ALA A 739 -16.98 10.41 31.39
N LEU A 740 -18.03 11.14 31.02
CA LEU A 740 -18.30 12.49 31.52
C LEU A 740 -18.72 12.50 33.00
N ILE A 741 -19.38 11.44 33.49
CA ILE A 741 -19.78 11.32 34.90
C ILE A 741 -18.55 11.03 35.79
N LEU A 742 -17.60 10.21 35.33
CA LEU A 742 -16.39 9.91 36.10
C LEU A 742 -15.40 11.09 36.18
N ILE A 743 -15.31 11.90 35.13
CA ILE A 743 -14.49 13.13 35.15
C ILE A 743 -15.10 14.18 36.10
N SER A 744 -16.44 14.27 36.17
CA SER A 744 -17.11 15.18 37.11
C SER A 744 -16.94 14.78 38.58
N MET A 745 -16.89 13.48 38.90
CA MET A 745 -16.62 12.99 40.26
C MET A 745 -15.15 13.16 40.70
N GLY A 746 -14.20 13.07 39.75
CA GLY A 746 -12.78 13.31 40.03
C GLY A 746 -12.46 14.76 40.42
N VAL A 747 -13.10 15.73 39.77
CA VAL A 747 -12.90 17.17 40.05
C VAL A 747 -13.51 17.58 41.39
N VAL A 748 -14.65 16.99 41.79
CA VAL A 748 -15.27 17.25 43.10
C VAL A 748 -14.43 16.69 44.25
N THR A 749 -13.77 15.55 44.06
CA THR A 749 -12.94 14.91 45.11
C THR A 749 -11.63 15.66 45.37
N VAL A 750 -11.02 16.27 44.34
CA VAL A 750 -9.81 17.11 44.46
C VAL A 750 -10.14 18.49 45.05
N ALA A 751 -11.34 19.03 44.79
CA ALA A 751 -11.78 20.29 45.39
C ALA A 751 -12.15 20.15 46.88
N TRP A 752 -12.64 18.99 47.31
CA TRP A 752 -13.01 18.74 48.70
C TRP A 752 -11.79 18.47 49.61
N THR A 753 -10.79 17.76 49.11
CA THR A 753 -9.52 17.49 49.84
C THR A 753 -8.64 18.73 50.03
N ARG A 754 -8.81 19.78 49.23
CA ARG A 754 -8.15 21.09 49.43
C ARG A 754 -8.86 22.03 50.41
N ARG A 755 -10.12 21.76 50.78
CA ARG A 755 -10.90 22.59 51.72
C ARG A 755 -10.90 22.10 53.16
N THR A 756 -10.47 20.86 53.42
CA THR A 756 -10.38 20.28 54.78
C THR A 756 -8.97 20.30 55.37
N ARG A 757 -8.00 20.94 54.71
CA ARG A 757 -6.71 21.34 55.29
C ARG A 757 -6.63 22.86 55.44
N LYS A 758 -7.36 23.38 56.42
CA LYS A 758 -7.10 24.65 57.10
C LYS A 758 -7.45 24.49 58.56
#